data_AF-A0A944ZFX1-F1
#
_entry.id   AF-A0A944ZFX1-F1
#
_cell.length_a   1.000
_cell.length_b   1.000
_cell.length_c   1.000
_cell.angle_alpha   90.00
_cell.angle_beta   90.00
_cell.angle_gamma   90.00
#
_symmetry.space_group_name_H-M   'P 1'
#
loop_
_entity.id
_entity.type
_entity.pdbx_description
1 polymer ?
#
loop_
_entity_poly.entity_id
_entity_poly.type
_entity_poly.pdbx_seq_one_letter_code
_entity_poly.pdbx_strand_id
1 'polypeptide(L)'
;MSKRITLNIVICTVAMFILSPFVSAADTANSSKMHTYDKASGESYYAMSLSPNIELSEVEAHDILVLVDTSASQVGEYRRDAMVCLKSLLANLGKQHRVNLMAVDLFAVEMSAGFVSPTGAQIDASIKKLSDRVALGSTDMVEILSAVAQQYEAKSSRPRCVVYIGDGMSKANLLQIADYKRVVNELVAQRISMSTFAIGPQRNIQLLASLSNSTGGVIRVDNSDPQTSTKCGFDLAVAVTAPVVWPTQLTLSQGMDCVYTSSTMPPLRADRDTILVGELQKRGNFDVALVGEVNGQSVKMQWTVSATGSNEDYNFLPALIRAARPHSGIGLATLGTEGLTEVRQSIQNNVENLNQVGLHALKTGDVKGAIDVADEVLRKDPTNTKAQAIKGAAERGPVTTEIALIQQPAAPAAPVPAPNDPNALVLDGGPADLEDSSDFLTNVERERSVRAGKLVVIVENGLEAARDIVGIDPAKARQDLKLIREQVEAATDVSGEIRQKLRQQIEDAIREASVRQIGVDSANRLNQIREANADRLKDMVDETTRKQELITRLMEKFNVLMDEAALQDDRKRVDEGEEYLTADAEIAMPIRTMLPYDGTPTAAVWKSRILRQYRGLEKFRDLRHKNFADVMYETEEALIPFPGGDSPIRYPEAEFWHRITVERKKYVLDLGNNPAEQKIIDELDNETRMTFFDTPLKDVIDQIKGQHNIPIIIDERALTEVGLDSNTVVNIDLKGISLRSGLKLMLNSLELTYVINDEVLKITTPEAAENELIVRTYEVGDLVMPIPSGMGFGGMGGGGMGMGGGGMGGGGGMGMGGGGGMGMGG
;
A
#
# COMPACT_ATOMS: atom_id res chain seq x y z
N MET A 1 3.29 -61.64 -15.53
CA MET A 1 2.05 -62.05 -16.22
C MET A 1 1.76 -60.97 -17.26
N SER A 2 2.19 -61.13 -18.52
CA SER A 2 1.51 -61.88 -19.60
C SER A 2 0.17 -61.22 -19.96
N LYS A 3 -0.14 -60.78 -21.19
CA LYS A 3 0.48 -60.93 -22.52
C LYS A 3 -0.40 -60.12 -23.53
N ARG A 4 0.26 -59.52 -24.55
CA ARG A 4 -0.10 -59.57 -26.01
C ARG A 4 -1.31 -58.72 -26.50
N ILE A 5 -1.35 -58.16 -27.72
CA ILE A 5 -0.55 -58.28 -28.96
C ILE A 5 -0.84 -57.08 -29.90
N THR A 6 0.20 -56.52 -30.51
CA THR A 6 0.43 -56.12 -31.93
C THR A 6 -0.75 -55.80 -32.87
N LEU A 7 -0.68 -54.70 -33.66
CA LEU A 7 -0.19 -54.68 -35.07
C LEU A 7 -0.32 -53.28 -35.73
N ASN A 8 0.67 -52.95 -36.56
CA ASN A 8 0.79 -51.79 -37.47
C ASN A 8 -0.38 -51.65 -38.47
N ILE A 9 -0.63 -50.42 -38.95
CA ILE A 9 -0.63 -50.01 -40.37
C ILE A 9 -0.83 -48.49 -40.50
N VAL A 10 0.02 -47.88 -41.32
CA VAL A 10 -0.07 -46.52 -41.88
C VAL A 10 -1.26 -46.42 -42.81
N ILE A 11 -2.17 -45.46 -42.58
CA ILE A 11 -2.97 -44.83 -43.63
C ILE A 11 -2.91 -43.32 -43.41
N CYS A 12 -2.18 -42.65 -44.30
CA CYS A 12 -2.40 -41.24 -44.59
C CYS A 12 -3.76 -41.10 -45.27
N THR A 13 -4.69 -40.37 -44.66
CA THR A 13 -5.72 -39.63 -45.38
C THR A 13 -5.91 -38.29 -44.72
N VAL A 14 -5.39 -37.29 -45.41
CA VAL A 14 -5.82 -35.90 -45.42
C VAL A 14 -7.33 -35.84 -45.21
N ALA A 15 -7.76 -35.38 -44.04
CA ALA A 15 -9.12 -34.94 -43.80
C ALA A 15 -9.01 -33.57 -43.14
N MET A 16 -9.13 -32.55 -44.01
CA MET A 16 -9.55 -31.20 -43.72
C MET A 16 -10.09 -31.04 -42.28
N PHE A 17 -9.23 -30.61 -41.36
CA PHE A 17 -9.70 -29.52 -40.52
C PHE A 17 -9.92 -28.39 -41.50
N ILE A 18 -11.19 -28.20 -41.85
CA ILE A 18 -11.68 -26.95 -42.37
C ILE A 18 -11.15 -25.93 -41.35
N LEU A 19 -10.00 -25.33 -41.67
CA LEU A 19 -9.85 -23.89 -41.65
C LEU A 19 -11.23 -23.39 -42.05
N SER A 20 -12.08 -23.20 -41.05
CA SER A 20 -12.98 -22.08 -41.14
C SER A 20 -11.99 -20.98 -41.42
N PRO A 21 -12.00 -20.36 -42.62
CA PRO A 21 -11.42 -19.05 -42.64
C PRO A 21 -12.09 -18.40 -41.42
N PHE A 22 -11.29 -17.95 -40.46
CA PHE A 22 -11.63 -16.65 -39.92
C PHE A 22 -11.88 -15.87 -41.20
N VAL A 23 -13.17 -15.74 -41.54
CA VAL A 23 -13.62 -14.83 -42.57
C VAL A 23 -12.94 -13.59 -42.09
N SER A 24 -11.89 -13.28 -42.84
CA SER A 24 -11.03 -12.19 -42.53
C SER A 24 -12.01 -11.05 -42.41
N ALA A 25 -12.16 -10.50 -41.21
CA ALA A 25 -12.78 -9.19 -41.06
C ALA A 25 -11.92 -8.12 -41.78
N ALA A 26 -10.91 -8.52 -42.55
CA ALA A 26 -10.26 -7.75 -43.60
C ALA A 26 -11.19 -7.30 -44.74
N ASP A 27 -12.47 -7.68 -44.79
CA ASP A 27 -13.40 -7.14 -45.81
C ASP A 27 -14.44 -6.11 -45.31
N THR A 28 -14.29 -5.54 -44.09
CA THR A 28 -15.13 -4.37 -43.68
C THR A 28 -14.46 -3.29 -42.82
N ALA A 29 -13.19 -3.40 -42.41
CA ALA A 29 -12.70 -2.61 -41.27
C ALA A 29 -11.71 -1.44 -41.53
N ASN A 30 -11.27 -1.16 -42.77
CA ASN A 30 -10.29 -0.08 -43.05
C ASN A 30 -10.76 0.95 -44.09
N SER A 31 -12.04 1.35 -44.04
CA SER A 31 -12.49 2.55 -44.75
C SER A 31 -12.35 3.77 -43.84
N SER A 32 -11.67 4.81 -44.32
CA SER A 32 -11.64 6.11 -43.66
C SER A 32 -13.07 6.61 -43.42
N LYS A 33 -13.44 6.87 -42.16
CA LYS A 33 -14.79 7.28 -41.76
C LYS A 33 -14.78 8.70 -41.22
N MET A 34 -15.86 9.43 -41.46
CA MET A 34 -16.07 10.75 -40.91
C MET A 34 -17.40 10.78 -40.15
N HIS A 35 -17.32 11.15 -38.88
CA HIS A 35 -18.48 11.45 -38.05
C HIS A 35 -18.61 12.97 -37.93
N THR A 36 -19.83 13.50 -38.00
CA THR A 36 -20.07 14.94 -37.93
C THR A 36 -21.15 15.30 -36.91
N TYR A 37 -21.05 16.50 -36.35
CA TYR A 37 -22.04 17.08 -35.45
C TYR A 37 -22.34 18.52 -35.86
N ASP A 38 -23.62 18.85 -36.01
CA ASP A 38 -24.09 20.20 -36.28
C ASP A 38 -24.60 20.85 -35.00
N LYS A 39 -24.03 22.00 -34.65
CA LYS A 39 -24.53 22.81 -33.55
C LYS A 39 -25.72 23.64 -34.03
N ALA A 40 -26.68 23.91 -33.14
CA ALA A 40 -27.86 24.71 -33.44
C ALA A 40 -27.55 26.13 -33.98
N SER A 41 -26.34 26.65 -33.72
CA SER A 41 -25.85 27.93 -34.27
C SER A 41 -25.45 27.87 -35.75
N GLY A 42 -25.48 26.70 -36.39
CA GLY A 42 -25.13 26.49 -37.80
C GLY A 42 -23.68 26.07 -38.06
N GLU A 43 -22.87 25.87 -37.02
CA GLU A 43 -21.48 25.40 -37.11
C GLU A 43 -21.45 23.86 -37.20
N SER A 44 -20.69 23.29 -38.14
CA SER A 44 -20.51 21.85 -38.30
C SER A 44 -19.10 21.41 -37.88
N TYR A 45 -19.03 20.35 -37.09
CA TYR A 45 -17.78 19.77 -36.56
C TYR A 45 -17.61 18.35 -37.04
N TYR A 46 -16.37 17.86 -37.14
CA TYR A 46 -16.08 16.49 -37.56
C TYR A 46 -15.01 15.80 -36.71
N ALA A 47 -15.11 14.48 -36.65
CA ALA A 47 -14.04 13.56 -36.29
C ALA A 47 -13.84 12.56 -37.42
N MET A 48 -12.64 12.49 -37.96
CA MET A 48 -12.28 11.69 -39.12
C MET A 48 -11.24 10.66 -38.72
N SER A 49 -11.56 9.39 -38.98
CA SER A 49 -10.68 8.25 -38.82
C SER A 49 -9.92 7.97 -40.11
N LEU A 50 -8.59 7.99 -40.03
CA LEU A 50 -7.68 7.68 -41.13
C LEU A 50 -6.81 6.47 -40.79
N SER A 51 -6.80 5.47 -41.67
CA SER A 51 -5.85 4.36 -41.64
C SER A 51 -5.02 4.37 -42.93
N PRO A 52 -3.75 3.92 -42.90
CA PRO A 52 -2.95 3.73 -44.10
C PRO A 52 -3.71 2.91 -45.15
N ASN A 53 -3.83 3.44 -46.36
CA ASN A 53 -4.45 2.77 -47.50
C ASN A 53 -3.43 2.25 -48.53
N ILE A 54 -2.19 2.10 -48.06
CA ILE A 54 -1.06 1.54 -48.77
C ILE A 54 -0.41 0.49 -47.88
N GLU A 55 0.33 -0.43 -48.51
CA GLU A 55 1.21 -1.33 -47.77
C GLU A 55 2.41 -0.56 -47.21
N LEU A 56 2.73 -0.76 -45.93
CA LEU A 56 3.82 -0.08 -45.25
C LEU A 56 5.03 -1.01 -45.18
N SER A 57 6.20 -0.48 -45.54
CA SER A 57 7.44 -1.26 -45.47
C SER A 57 7.82 -1.55 -44.02
N GLU A 58 8.05 -2.83 -43.71
CA GLU A 58 8.54 -3.27 -42.40
C GLU A 58 10.07 -3.21 -42.32
N VAL A 59 10.62 -3.10 -41.11
CA VAL A 59 12.06 -3.13 -40.85
C VAL A 59 12.37 -4.27 -39.89
N GLU A 60 13.43 -5.02 -40.19
CA GLU A 60 13.80 -6.19 -39.39
C GLU A 60 14.18 -5.83 -37.95
N ALA A 61 14.95 -4.75 -37.73
CA ALA A 61 15.55 -4.41 -36.44
C ALA A 61 15.10 -3.05 -35.89
N HIS A 62 14.83 -3.00 -34.58
CA HIS A 62 14.36 -1.82 -33.85
C HIS A 62 15.24 -1.58 -32.63
N ASP A 63 15.42 -0.31 -32.24
CA ASP A 63 16.02 0.06 -30.95
C ASP A 63 14.90 0.46 -29.98
N ILE A 64 14.72 -0.35 -28.92
CA ILE A 64 13.58 -0.27 -28.02
C ILE A 64 14.05 0.16 -26.62
N LEU A 65 13.56 1.30 -26.14
CA LEU A 65 13.82 1.78 -24.78
C LEU A 65 12.63 1.38 -23.90
N VAL A 66 12.87 0.65 -22.82
CA VAL A 66 11.82 0.26 -21.88
C VAL A 66 12.03 0.99 -20.56
N LEU A 67 11.09 1.86 -20.23
CA LEU A 67 11.05 2.63 -18.99
C LEU A 67 10.09 1.94 -18.02
N VAL A 68 10.57 1.54 -16.85
CA VAL A 68 9.73 0.95 -15.81
C VAL A 68 9.70 1.89 -14.62
N ASP A 69 8.50 2.36 -14.28
CA ASP A 69 8.29 3.24 -13.15
C ASP A 69 8.65 2.51 -11.83
N THR A 70 9.51 3.14 -11.04
CA THR A 70 9.99 2.68 -9.73
C THR A 70 9.67 3.66 -8.62
N SER A 71 8.68 4.53 -8.80
CA SER A 71 8.16 5.39 -7.75
C SER A 71 7.41 4.60 -6.67
N ALA A 72 7.12 5.26 -5.55
CA ALA A 72 6.48 4.61 -4.40
C ALA A 72 5.08 4.03 -4.69
N SER A 73 4.38 4.46 -5.76
CA SER A 73 3.09 3.88 -6.16
C SER A 73 3.23 2.51 -6.83
N GLN A 74 4.43 2.15 -7.28
CA GLN A 74 4.75 0.93 -8.02
C GLN A 74 5.29 -0.17 -7.10
N VAL A 75 4.55 -0.45 -6.02
CA VAL A 75 4.84 -1.51 -5.04
C VAL A 75 3.78 -2.61 -5.07
N GLY A 76 4.07 -3.73 -4.41
CA GLY A 76 3.10 -4.82 -4.24
C GLY A 76 2.66 -5.44 -5.57
N GLU A 77 1.35 -5.53 -5.78
CA GLU A 77 0.76 -6.18 -6.97
C GLU A 77 1.10 -5.46 -8.27
N TYR A 78 1.07 -4.13 -8.28
CA TYR A 78 1.42 -3.35 -9.46
C TYR A 78 2.87 -3.59 -9.90
N ARG A 79 3.79 -3.73 -8.94
CA ARG A 79 5.19 -4.07 -9.24
C ARG A 79 5.29 -5.45 -9.87
N ARG A 80 4.62 -6.45 -9.29
CA ARG A 80 4.59 -7.82 -9.79
C ARG A 80 4.07 -7.87 -11.22
N ASP A 81 2.98 -7.18 -11.49
CA ASP A 81 2.27 -7.20 -12.76
C ASP A 81 2.98 -6.39 -13.84
N ALA A 82 3.60 -5.25 -13.48
CA ALA A 82 4.54 -4.54 -14.35
C ALA A 82 5.71 -5.42 -14.80
N MET A 83 6.27 -6.24 -13.89
CA MET A 83 7.33 -7.19 -14.21
C MET A 83 6.83 -8.36 -15.09
N VAL A 84 5.59 -8.79 -14.94
CA VAL A 84 4.95 -9.78 -15.84
C VAL A 84 4.81 -9.20 -17.24
N CYS A 85 4.32 -7.96 -17.36
CA CYS A 85 4.22 -7.25 -18.63
C CYS A 85 5.59 -7.09 -19.30
N LEU A 86 6.61 -6.63 -18.55
CA LEU A 86 7.98 -6.51 -19.05
C LEU A 86 8.53 -7.83 -19.58
N LYS A 87 8.38 -8.92 -18.83
CA LYS A 87 8.87 -10.24 -19.26
C LYS A 87 8.14 -10.74 -20.50
N SER A 88 6.83 -10.54 -20.58
CA SER A 88 6.03 -10.89 -21.76
C SER A 88 6.44 -10.07 -22.98
N LEU A 89 6.67 -8.77 -22.82
CA LEU A 89 7.21 -7.90 -23.87
C LEU A 89 8.52 -8.45 -24.42
N LEU A 90 9.52 -8.67 -23.54
CA LEU A 90 10.84 -9.15 -23.95
C LEU A 90 10.83 -10.53 -24.60
N ALA A 91 9.99 -11.44 -24.10
CA ALA A 91 9.86 -12.80 -24.63
C ALA A 91 9.28 -12.84 -26.06
N ASN A 92 8.53 -11.80 -26.46
CA ASN A 92 7.91 -11.71 -27.78
C ASN A 92 8.70 -10.83 -28.75
N LEU A 93 9.87 -10.32 -28.35
CA LEU A 93 10.78 -9.61 -29.25
C LEU A 93 11.78 -10.57 -29.91
N GLY A 94 11.91 -10.48 -31.22
CA GLY A 94 12.94 -11.18 -31.99
C GLY A 94 14.37 -10.75 -31.63
N LYS A 95 15.34 -11.64 -31.84
CA LYS A 95 16.77 -11.43 -31.47
C LYS A 95 17.46 -10.30 -32.23
N GLN A 96 16.88 -9.84 -33.33
CA GLN A 96 17.39 -8.75 -34.16
C GLN A 96 17.10 -7.36 -33.58
N HIS A 97 16.14 -7.25 -32.64
CA HIS A 97 15.91 -6.01 -31.91
C HIS A 97 16.96 -5.83 -30.81
N ARG A 98 17.12 -4.59 -30.35
CA ARG A 98 17.88 -4.30 -29.13
C ARG A 98 17.01 -3.56 -28.12
N VAL A 99 17.25 -3.81 -26.84
CA VAL A 99 16.52 -3.21 -25.73
C VAL A 99 17.49 -2.50 -24.78
N ASN A 100 17.18 -1.26 -24.41
CA ASN A 100 17.76 -0.60 -23.24
C ASN A 100 16.68 -0.53 -22.15
N LEU A 101 16.93 -1.12 -20.98
CA LEU A 101 16.02 -1.14 -19.85
C LEU A 101 16.42 -0.05 -18.85
N MET A 102 15.48 0.81 -18.46
CA MET A 102 15.68 1.85 -17.46
C MET A 102 14.62 1.78 -16.36
N ALA A 103 15.04 2.09 -15.14
CA ALA A 103 14.13 2.40 -14.05
C ALA A 103 13.88 3.91 -14.04
N VAL A 104 12.65 4.35 -13.81
CA VAL A 104 12.29 5.77 -13.82
C VAL A 104 11.52 6.17 -12.56
N ASP A 105 11.92 7.28 -11.94
CA ASP A 105 11.24 7.91 -10.81
C ASP A 105 11.41 9.44 -10.89
N LEU A 106 12.27 10.05 -10.05
CA LEU A 106 12.71 11.43 -10.22
C LEU A 106 13.73 11.55 -11.37
N PHE A 107 14.43 10.45 -11.67
CA PHE A 107 15.43 10.40 -12.73
C PHE A 107 15.29 9.10 -13.52
N ALA A 108 15.88 9.08 -14.73
CA ALA A 108 16.01 7.86 -15.51
C ALA A 108 17.36 7.19 -15.21
N VAL A 109 17.33 5.94 -14.74
CA VAL A 109 18.52 5.17 -14.35
C VAL A 109 18.65 3.91 -15.22
N GLU A 110 19.77 3.76 -15.92
CA GLU A 110 20.04 2.61 -16.77
C GLU A 110 20.20 1.30 -15.96
N MET A 111 19.41 0.29 -16.33
CA MET A 111 19.48 -1.06 -15.77
C MET A 111 20.36 -1.97 -16.64
N SER A 112 20.32 -1.81 -17.96
CA SER A 112 21.24 -2.45 -18.91
C SER A 112 22.44 -1.55 -19.24
N ALA A 113 23.51 -2.14 -19.76
CA ALA A 113 24.65 -1.39 -20.30
C ALA A 113 24.34 -0.93 -21.74
N GLY A 114 23.45 0.07 -21.87
CA GLY A 114 22.90 0.52 -23.15
C GLY A 114 21.99 -0.52 -23.82
N PHE A 115 21.96 -0.52 -25.16
CA PHE A 115 21.11 -1.41 -25.97
C PHE A 115 21.69 -2.84 -26.08
N VAL A 116 21.02 -3.81 -25.45
CA VAL A 116 21.39 -5.24 -25.43
C VAL A 116 20.36 -6.11 -26.15
N SER A 117 20.64 -7.39 -26.39
CA SER A 117 19.65 -8.34 -26.93
C SER A 117 18.44 -8.48 -25.99
N PRO A 118 17.18 -8.60 -26.48
CA PRO A 118 15.99 -8.81 -25.65
C PRO A 118 15.96 -10.20 -24.99
N THR A 119 16.89 -11.08 -25.34
CA THR A 119 17.08 -12.40 -24.73
C THR A 119 18.55 -12.64 -24.37
N GLY A 120 18.79 -13.38 -23.29
CA GLY A 120 20.12 -13.81 -22.85
C GLY A 120 20.61 -13.16 -21.55
N ALA A 121 21.83 -13.51 -21.13
CA ALA A 121 22.34 -13.21 -19.79
C ALA A 121 22.41 -11.70 -19.45
N GLN A 122 22.65 -10.83 -20.43
CA GLN A 122 22.74 -9.38 -20.21
C GLN A 122 21.38 -8.77 -19.82
N ILE A 123 20.30 -9.13 -20.52
CA ILE A 123 18.96 -8.62 -20.19
C ILE A 123 18.44 -9.28 -18.91
N ASP A 124 18.75 -10.57 -18.66
CA ASP A 124 18.39 -11.25 -17.42
C ASP A 124 19.03 -10.59 -16.19
N ALA A 125 20.30 -10.19 -16.30
CA ALA A 125 20.98 -9.42 -15.26
C ALA A 125 20.35 -8.03 -15.07
N SER A 126 19.88 -7.39 -16.16
CA SER A 126 19.20 -6.09 -16.12
C SER A 126 17.84 -6.18 -15.45
N ILE A 127 17.05 -7.23 -15.74
CA ILE A 127 15.77 -7.54 -15.08
C ILE A 127 16.01 -7.81 -13.59
N LYS A 128 17.06 -8.55 -13.24
CA LYS A 128 17.42 -8.80 -11.84
C LYS A 128 17.78 -7.51 -11.12
N LYS A 129 18.64 -6.67 -11.71
CA LYS A 129 19.01 -5.35 -11.18
C LYS A 129 17.79 -4.47 -10.95
N LEU A 130 16.84 -4.47 -11.90
CA LEU A 130 15.57 -3.77 -11.74
C LEU A 130 14.73 -4.37 -10.59
N SER A 131 14.64 -5.70 -10.49
CA SER A 131 13.88 -6.39 -9.44
C SER A 131 14.42 -6.09 -8.03
N ASP A 132 15.74 -5.96 -7.90
CA ASP A 132 16.41 -5.65 -6.63
C ASP A 132 16.30 -4.15 -6.25
N ARG A 133 15.87 -3.28 -7.18
CA ARG A 133 15.69 -1.84 -6.93
C ARG A 133 14.46 -1.61 -6.05
N VAL A 134 14.67 -0.89 -4.94
CA VAL A 134 13.60 -0.46 -4.05
C VAL A 134 12.81 0.67 -4.71
N ALA A 135 11.48 0.54 -4.74
CA ALA A 135 10.61 1.58 -5.25
C ALA A 135 10.47 2.72 -4.22
N LEU A 136 10.98 3.91 -4.54
CA LEU A 136 11.04 5.04 -3.63
C LEU A 136 10.76 6.35 -4.39
N GLY A 137 10.23 7.33 -3.67
CA GLY A 137 10.07 8.69 -4.18
C GLY A 137 8.86 8.87 -5.09
N SER A 138 8.91 9.97 -5.85
CA SER A 138 7.86 10.45 -6.75
C SER A 138 8.32 10.34 -8.21
N THR A 139 7.41 10.55 -9.16
CA THR A 139 7.71 10.53 -10.61
C THR A 139 7.80 11.96 -11.14
N ASP A 140 8.84 12.27 -11.92
CA ASP A 140 8.96 13.48 -12.74
C ASP A 140 8.92 13.13 -14.22
N MET A 141 7.73 13.26 -14.84
CA MET A 141 7.56 12.90 -16.25
C MET A 141 8.30 13.84 -17.21
N VAL A 142 8.55 15.09 -16.85
CA VAL A 142 9.28 16.03 -17.74
C VAL A 142 10.72 15.60 -17.87
N GLU A 143 11.35 15.30 -16.74
CA GLU A 143 12.74 14.85 -16.69
C GLU A 143 12.90 13.49 -17.38
N ILE A 144 12.00 12.54 -17.10
CA ILE A 144 12.00 11.22 -17.73
C ILE A 144 11.91 11.32 -19.26
N LEU A 145 10.96 12.09 -19.78
CA LEU A 145 10.76 12.20 -21.23
C LEU A 145 11.88 13.00 -21.91
N SER A 146 12.48 13.97 -21.21
CA SER A 146 13.66 14.68 -21.72
C SER A 146 14.88 13.75 -21.80
N ALA A 147 15.04 12.84 -20.83
CA ALA A 147 16.10 11.84 -20.85
C ALA A 147 15.95 10.83 -21.98
N VAL A 148 14.71 10.44 -22.34
CA VAL A 148 14.40 9.53 -23.46
C VAL A 148 14.99 10.03 -24.78
N ALA A 149 14.83 11.32 -25.07
CA ALA A 149 15.30 11.95 -26.31
C ALA A 149 16.82 11.86 -26.49
N GLN A 150 17.57 11.60 -25.41
CA GLN A 150 19.03 11.53 -25.40
C GLN A 150 19.57 10.09 -25.47
N GLN A 151 18.70 9.07 -25.36
CA GLN A 151 19.12 7.67 -25.32
C GLN A 151 19.50 7.09 -26.68
N TYR A 152 19.05 7.69 -27.78
CA TYR A 152 19.23 7.14 -29.12
C TYR A 152 20.45 7.72 -29.83
N GLU A 153 21.15 6.88 -30.58
CA GLU A 153 22.23 7.32 -31.45
C GLU A 153 21.68 8.21 -32.58
N ALA A 154 22.23 9.42 -32.73
CA ALA A 154 21.74 10.42 -33.68
C ALA A 154 21.70 9.94 -35.15
N LYS A 155 22.56 8.97 -35.54
CA LYS A 155 22.69 8.46 -36.92
C LYS A 155 22.21 7.02 -37.13
N SER A 156 21.42 6.45 -36.21
CA SER A 156 20.86 5.10 -36.40
C SER A 156 19.76 5.09 -37.47
N SER A 157 19.80 4.09 -38.37
CA SER A 157 18.72 3.81 -39.33
C SER A 157 17.61 2.92 -38.77
N ARG A 158 17.72 2.51 -37.49
CA ARG A 158 16.71 1.68 -36.82
C ARG A 158 15.59 2.56 -36.28
N PRO A 159 14.32 2.15 -36.43
CA PRO A 159 13.20 2.84 -35.79
C PRO A 159 13.40 2.87 -34.26
N ARG A 160 13.01 4.00 -33.66
CA ARG A 160 13.23 4.31 -32.25
C ARG A 160 11.90 4.20 -31.52
N CYS A 161 11.81 3.26 -30.58
CA CYS A 161 10.56 2.94 -29.90
C CYS A 161 10.72 2.95 -28.39
N VAL A 162 9.77 3.53 -27.68
CA VAL A 162 9.76 3.62 -26.22
C VAL A 162 8.55 2.87 -25.70
N VAL A 163 8.75 2.07 -24.65
CA VAL A 163 7.67 1.48 -23.85
C VAL A 163 7.78 2.04 -22.45
N TYR A 164 6.74 2.73 -21.96
CA TYR A 164 6.64 3.13 -20.56
C TYR A 164 5.66 2.23 -19.82
N ILE A 165 6.08 1.67 -18.70
CA ILE A 165 5.28 0.82 -17.80
C ILE A 165 5.17 1.55 -16.46
N GLY A 166 3.98 2.05 -16.13
CA GLY A 166 3.74 2.82 -14.91
C GLY A 166 2.40 3.54 -14.91
N ASP A 167 2.16 4.38 -13.92
CA ASP A 167 0.87 5.04 -13.73
C ASP A 167 0.76 6.41 -14.41
N GLY A 168 1.88 6.99 -14.86
CA GLY A 168 1.94 8.29 -15.50
C GLY A 168 1.68 9.47 -14.55
N MET A 169 1.73 9.26 -13.23
CA MET A 169 1.47 10.30 -12.24
C MET A 169 2.71 11.14 -11.96
N SER A 170 2.84 12.30 -12.62
CA SER A 170 3.92 13.27 -12.36
C SER A 170 3.66 14.10 -11.09
N LYS A 171 3.87 13.51 -9.90
CA LYS A 171 3.63 14.16 -8.60
C LYS A 171 4.77 15.09 -8.17
N ALA A 172 6.00 14.90 -8.68
CA ALA A 172 7.15 15.73 -8.33
C ALA A 172 7.10 17.10 -9.03
N ASN A 173 6.63 17.11 -10.28
CA ASN A 173 6.46 18.31 -11.09
C ASN A 173 5.17 18.22 -11.91
N LEU A 174 4.30 19.21 -11.76
CA LEU A 174 3.07 19.32 -12.54
C LEU A 174 3.43 19.63 -13.99
N LEU A 175 3.20 18.68 -14.87
CA LEU A 175 3.48 18.80 -16.30
C LEU A 175 2.62 19.92 -16.91
N GLN A 176 3.22 21.08 -17.14
CA GLN A 176 2.57 22.18 -17.82
C GLN A 176 2.45 21.90 -19.32
N ILE A 177 1.41 22.43 -19.97
CA ILE A 177 1.15 22.19 -21.39
C ILE A 177 2.29 22.66 -22.30
N ALA A 178 3.02 23.71 -21.91
CA ALA A 178 4.17 24.22 -22.65
C ALA A 178 5.35 23.24 -22.64
N ASP A 179 5.68 22.67 -21.49
CA ASP A 179 6.71 21.64 -21.35
C ASP A 179 6.33 20.36 -22.08
N TYR A 180 5.07 19.94 -21.92
CA TYR A 180 4.55 18.79 -22.65
C TYR A 180 4.68 18.97 -24.16
N LYS A 181 4.28 20.14 -24.70
CA LYS A 181 4.40 20.46 -26.12
C LYS A 181 5.86 20.43 -26.59
N ARG A 182 6.79 21.00 -25.82
CA ARG A 182 8.21 20.99 -26.13
C ARG A 182 8.75 19.56 -26.25
N VAL A 183 8.49 18.74 -25.23
CA VAL A 183 8.97 17.36 -25.17
C VAL A 183 8.35 16.49 -26.28
N VAL A 184 7.04 16.58 -26.50
CA VAL A 184 6.37 15.82 -27.57
C VAL A 184 6.93 16.20 -28.95
N ASN A 185 7.13 17.49 -29.22
CA ASN A 185 7.71 17.94 -30.48
C ASN A 185 9.14 17.41 -30.68
N GLU A 186 9.94 17.32 -29.61
CA GLU A 186 11.28 16.74 -29.65
C GLU A 186 11.23 15.25 -30.00
N LEU A 187 10.35 14.47 -29.37
CA LEU A 187 10.16 13.05 -29.68
C LEU A 187 9.70 12.83 -31.13
N VAL A 188 8.74 13.63 -31.61
CA VAL A 188 8.22 13.56 -32.99
C VAL A 188 9.28 13.96 -34.02
N ALA A 189 10.07 14.99 -33.73
CA ALA A 189 11.19 15.41 -34.59
C ALA A 189 12.25 14.31 -34.73
N GLN A 190 12.49 13.56 -33.65
CA GLN A 190 13.41 12.42 -33.63
C GLN A 190 12.79 11.10 -34.10
N ARG A 191 11.52 11.09 -34.52
CA ARG A 191 10.80 9.88 -34.97
C ARG A 191 10.74 8.80 -33.89
N ILE A 192 10.58 9.22 -32.63
CA ILE A 192 10.49 8.31 -31.47
C ILE A 192 9.01 8.04 -31.18
N SER A 193 8.58 6.79 -31.40
CA SER A 193 7.22 6.37 -31.02
C SER A 193 7.16 5.90 -29.58
N MET A 194 6.14 6.30 -28.83
CA MET A 194 6.01 5.93 -27.43
C MET A 194 4.69 5.21 -27.14
N SER A 195 4.80 3.95 -26.69
CA SER A 195 3.68 3.14 -26.24
C SER A 195 3.70 2.99 -24.73
N THR A 196 2.54 2.85 -24.11
CA THR A 196 2.41 2.90 -22.64
C THR A 196 1.55 1.77 -22.10
N PHE A 197 1.98 1.14 -21.00
CA PHE A 197 1.13 0.31 -20.14
C PHE A 197 0.79 1.09 -18.86
N ALA A 198 -0.46 1.52 -18.74
CA ALA A 198 -0.98 2.26 -17.61
C ALA A 198 -1.33 1.31 -16.45
N ILE A 199 -0.44 1.21 -15.46
CA ILE A 199 -0.56 0.34 -14.29
C ILE A 199 -0.22 1.09 -13.00
N GLY A 200 -1.03 0.92 -11.96
CA GLY A 200 -0.84 1.54 -10.65
C GLY A 200 -2.16 1.93 -9.98
N PRO A 201 -2.08 2.41 -8.74
CA PRO A 201 -3.26 2.71 -7.92
C PRO A 201 -4.08 3.89 -8.47
N GLN A 202 -3.41 4.87 -9.09
CA GLN A 202 -4.03 6.03 -9.72
C GLN A 202 -3.36 6.28 -11.06
N ARG A 203 -4.07 6.07 -12.17
CA ARG A 203 -3.50 6.12 -13.51
C ARG A 203 -3.91 7.40 -14.23
N ASN A 204 -2.94 8.15 -14.74
CA ASN A 204 -3.20 9.28 -15.61
C ASN A 204 -3.34 8.82 -17.08
N ILE A 205 -4.45 8.13 -17.37
CA ILE A 205 -4.73 7.59 -18.70
C ILE A 205 -4.74 8.70 -19.76
N GLN A 206 -5.26 9.88 -19.43
CA GLN A 206 -5.29 11.03 -20.33
C GLN A 206 -3.88 11.43 -20.79
N LEU A 207 -2.94 11.56 -19.87
CA LEU A 207 -1.55 11.90 -20.20
C LEU A 207 -0.93 10.81 -21.08
N LEU A 208 -1.00 9.55 -20.66
CA LEU A 208 -0.37 8.43 -21.36
C LEU A 208 -0.96 8.21 -22.77
N ALA A 209 -2.28 8.34 -22.90
CA ALA A 209 -2.98 8.24 -24.19
C ALA A 209 -2.64 9.44 -25.09
N SER A 210 -2.57 10.67 -24.56
CA SER A 210 -2.20 11.84 -25.36
C SER A 210 -0.75 11.76 -25.88
N LEU A 211 0.17 11.25 -25.06
CA LEU A 211 1.57 11.03 -25.42
C LEU A 211 1.70 9.96 -26.50
N SER A 212 1.02 8.83 -26.31
CA SER A 212 0.99 7.74 -27.28
C SER A 212 0.31 8.17 -28.60
N ASN A 213 -0.73 9.02 -28.52
CA ASN A 213 -1.40 9.55 -29.69
C ASN A 213 -0.44 10.45 -30.48
N SER A 214 0.18 11.42 -29.82
CA SER A 214 1.04 12.43 -30.46
C SER A 214 2.34 11.85 -31.04
N THR A 215 2.82 10.72 -30.52
CA THR A 215 4.09 10.09 -30.93
C THR A 215 3.91 8.83 -31.79
N GLY A 216 2.68 8.40 -32.07
CA GLY A 216 2.45 7.21 -32.90
C GLY A 216 2.73 5.90 -32.18
N GLY A 217 2.49 5.83 -30.86
CA GLY A 217 2.45 4.56 -30.12
C GLY A 217 1.04 4.13 -29.75
N VAL A 218 0.90 3.22 -28.78
CA VAL A 218 -0.39 2.70 -28.31
C VAL A 218 -0.47 2.72 -26.79
N ILE A 219 -1.69 2.74 -26.25
CA ILE A 219 -1.92 2.55 -24.81
C ILE A 219 -2.54 1.17 -24.53
N ARG A 220 -2.08 0.56 -23.44
CA ARG A 220 -2.73 -0.56 -22.76
C ARG A 220 -2.97 -0.18 -21.31
N VAL A 221 -4.08 -0.63 -20.76
CA VAL A 221 -4.52 -0.24 -19.42
C VAL A 221 -4.74 -1.50 -18.59
N ASP A 222 -4.17 -1.50 -17.39
CA ASP A 222 -4.31 -2.60 -16.44
C ASP A 222 -5.78 -2.79 -16.01
N ASN A 223 -6.16 -4.03 -15.69
CA ASN A 223 -7.50 -4.37 -15.21
C ASN A 223 -7.44 -5.60 -14.27
N SER A 224 -8.59 -6.01 -13.74
CA SER A 224 -8.66 -7.08 -12.74
C SER A 224 -8.41 -8.51 -13.25
N ASP A 225 -8.30 -8.72 -14.57
CA ASP A 225 -8.00 -10.03 -15.15
C ASP A 225 -6.51 -10.39 -14.97
N PRO A 226 -6.18 -11.52 -14.31
CA PRO A 226 -4.80 -11.96 -14.12
C PRO A 226 -3.97 -12.12 -15.39
N GLN A 227 -4.60 -12.31 -16.56
CA GLN A 227 -3.89 -12.45 -17.84
C GLN A 227 -3.55 -11.11 -18.50
N THR A 228 -4.12 -10.00 -18.02
CA THR A 228 -4.00 -8.69 -18.66
C THR A 228 -2.57 -8.25 -18.82
N SER A 229 -1.73 -8.37 -17.79
CA SER A 229 -0.33 -7.97 -17.86
C SER A 229 0.45 -8.75 -18.92
N THR A 230 0.23 -10.07 -19.02
CA THR A 230 0.86 -10.92 -20.05
C THR A 230 0.41 -10.50 -21.44
N LYS A 231 -0.90 -10.32 -21.65
CA LYS A 231 -1.47 -9.88 -22.93
C LYS A 231 -0.96 -8.50 -23.32
N CYS A 232 -0.92 -7.55 -22.38
CA CYS A 232 -0.42 -6.21 -22.63
C CYS A 232 1.06 -6.21 -23.02
N GLY A 233 1.88 -7.07 -22.41
CA GLY A 233 3.27 -7.24 -22.82
C GLY A 233 3.41 -7.77 -24.26
N PHE A 234 2.60 -8.75 -24.64
CA PHE A 234 2.54 -9.25 -26.02
C PHE A 234 2.10 -8.15 -27.00
N ASP A 235 1.00 -7.46 -26.72
CA ASP A 235 0.46 -6.40 -27.55
C ASP A 235 1.47 -5.25 -27.73
N LEU A 236 2.19 -4.89 -26.67
CA LEU A 236 3.24 -3.87 -26.75
C LEU A 236 4.43 -4.33 -27.60
N ALA A 237 4.79 -5.61 -27.60
CA ALA A 237 5.85 -6.15 -28.46
C ALA A 237 5.48 -6.04 -29.95
N VAL A 238 4.21 -6.29 -30.28
CA VAL A 238 3.67 -6.09 -31.62
C VAL A 238 3.63 -4.60 -31.98
N ALA A 239 3.21 -3.75 -31.05
CA ALA A 239 3.09 -2.32 -31.31
C ALA A 239 4.44 -1.63 -31.55
N VAL A 240 5.50 -2.00 -30.83
CA VAL A 240 6.82 -1.36 -31.02
C VAL A 240 7.56 -1.79 -32.28
N THR A 241 7.11 -2.86 -32.95
CA THR A 241 7.70 -3.34 -34.21
C THR A 241 6.86 -2.97 -35.44
N ALA A 242 5.64 -2.47 -35.23
CA ALA A 242 4.75 -2.05 -36.31
C ALA A 242 5.21 -0.72 -36.96
N PRO A 243 5.12 -0.59 -38.30
CA PRO A 243 5.50 0.61 -39.03
C PRO A 243 4.70 1.85 -38.60
N VAL A 244 5.41 2.97 -38.44
CA VAL A 244 4.83 4.29 -38.12
C VAL A 244 5.09 5.25 -39.28
N VAL A 245 4.02 5.83 -39.81
CA VAL A 245 4.11 6.87 -40.84
C VAL A 245 4.08 8.25 -40.18
N TRP A 246 5.17 8.98 -40.34
CA TRP A 246 5.35 10.32 -39.79
C TRP A 246 4.87 11.39 -40.78
N PRO A 247 3.80 12.13 -40.46
CA PRO A 247 3.28 13.20 -41.31
C PRO A 247 4.33 14.26 -41.62
N THR A 248 4.40 14.69 -42.87
CA THR A 248 5.23 15.83 -43.30
C THR A 248 4.40 16.91 -43.98
N GLN A 249 3.32 16.52 -44.65
CA GLN A 249 2.38 17.45 -45.29
C GLN A 249 0.96 16.88 -45.26
N LEU A 250 0.01 17.67 -44.75
CA LEU A 250 -1.42 17.38 -44.79
C LEU A 250 -2.11 18.38 -45.74
N THR A 251 -2.88 17.87 -46.69
CA THR A 251 -3.68 18.67 -47.62
C THR A 251 -5.15 18.31 -47.46
N LEU A 252 -5.98 19.32 -47.21
CA LEU A 252 -7.42 19.18 -47.00
C LEU A 252 -8.17 19.91 -48.12
N SER A 253 -9.33 19.37 -48.49
CA SER A 253 -10.24 20.02 -49.43
C SER A 253 -10.77 21.37 -48.92
N GLN A 254 -11.11 22.27 -49.84
CA GLN A 254 -11.65 23.58 -49.50
C GLN A 254 -12.93 23.46 -48.66
N GLY A 255 -12.99 24.19 -47.55
CA GLY A 255 -14.11 24.18 -46.61
C GLY A 255 -13.96 23.20 -45.44
N MET A 256 -12.81 22.51 -45.35
CA MET A 256 -12.40 21.79 -44.15
C MET A 256 -11.32 22.58 -43.40
N ASP A 257 -11.47 22.65 -42.08
CA ASP A 257 -10.43 23.12 -41.17
C ASP A 257 -10.08 22.03 -40.17
N CYS A 258 -8.81 21.87 -39.83
CA CYS A 258 -8.34 20.83 -38.91
C CYS A 258 -7.60 21.46 -37.73
N VAL A 259 -7.82 20.92 -36.53
CA VAL A 259 -7.10 21.36 -35.34
C VAL A 259 -5.59 21.08 -35.44
N TYR A 260 -5.23 20.01 -36.14
CA TYR A 260 -3.84 19.58 -36.29
C TYR A 260 -3.14 20.28 -37.47
N THR A 261 -1.86 20.56 -37.30
CA THR A 261 -0.95 20.98 -38.37
C THR A 261 -0.18 19.78 -38.91
N SER A 262 0.55 19.92 -40.02
CA SER A 262 1.43 18.85 -40.50
C SER A 262 2.47 18.40 -39.47
N SER A 263 2.92 19.29 -38.58
CA SER A 263 3.89 18.99 -37.51
C SER A 263 3.28 18.41 -36.23
N THR A 264 1.96 18.56 -36.03
CA THR A 264 1.28 18.12 -34.79
C THR A 264 0.26 17.01 -35.03
N MET A 265 0.05 16.64 -36.29
CA MET A 265 -0.79 15.52 -36.67
C MET A 265 -0.23 14.22 -36.09
N PRO A 266 -1.06 13.41 -35.38
CA PRO A 266 -0.65 12.10 -34.91
C PRO A 266 -0.12 11.22 -36.04
N PRO A 267 0.99 10.48 -35.82
CA PRO A 267 1.49 9.53 -36.81
C PRO A 267 0.51 8.38 -37.10
N LEU A 268 0.46 7.93 -38.35
CA LEU A 268 -0.42 6.83 -38.77
C LEU A 268 0.25 5.48 -38.54
N ARG A 269 -0.58 4.47 -38.29
CA ARG A 269 -0.17 3.08 -38.10
C ARG A 269 -1.20 2.15 -38.74
N ALA A 270 -0.82 0.91 -39.02
CA ALA A 270 -1.74 -0.09 -39.58
C ALA A 270 -2.61 -0.79 -38.53
N ASP A 271 -2.16 -0.80 -37.27
CA ASP A 271 -2.81 -1.48 -36.14
C ASP A 271 -3.85 -0.61 -35.41
N ARG A 272 -3.94 0.68 -35.74
CA ARG A 272 -4.99 1.58 -35.26
C ARG A 272 -5.20 2.75 -36.22
N ASP A 273 -6.41 3.30 -36.20
CA ASP A 273 -6.71 4.52 -36.92
C ASP A 273 -6.17 5.78 -36.22
N THR A 274 -6.02 6.84 -37.01
CA THR A 274 -5.66 8.18 -36.55
C THR A 274 -6.87 9.09 -36.65
N ILE A 275 -7.21 9.75 -35.53
CA ILE A 275 -8.37 10.65 -35.46
C ILE A 275 -7.93 12.09 -35.70
N LEU A 276 -8.47 12.70 -36.76
CA LEU A 276 -8.41 14.15 -37.00
C LEU A 276 -9.74 14.80 -36.63
N VAL A 277 -9.69 15.93 -35.92
CA VAL A 277 -10.88 16.69 -35.54
C VAL A 277 -10.81 18.11 -36.07
N GLY A 278 -11.97 18.68 -36.39
CA GLY A 278 -12.02 20.01 -36.99
C GLY A 278 -13.43 20.48 -37.33
N GLU A 279 -13.49 21.54 -38.13
CA GLU A 279 -14.73 22.20 -38.53
C GLU A 279 -14.97 22.07 -40.04
N LEU A 280 -16.25 22.03 -40.43
CA LEU A 280 -16.70 22.01 -41.82
C LEU A 280 -17.51 23.28 -42.11
N GLN A 281 -17.21 23.92 -43.23
CA GLN A 281 -18.01 25.05 -43.73
C GLN A 281 -19.24 24.61 -44.52
N LYS A 282 -19.21 23.40 -45.11
CA LYS A 282 -20.30 22.81 -45.89
C LYS A 282 -20.28 21.30 -45.77
N ARG A 283 -21.38 20.64 -46.11
CA ARG A 283 -21.43 19.16 -46.24
C ARG A 283 -21.04 18.72 -47.65
N GLY A 284 -20.54 17.50 -47.78
CA GLY A 284 -20.17 16.93 -49.06
C GLY A 284 -19.11 15.84 -48.97
N ASN A 285 -18.52 15.53 -50.12
CA ASN A 285 -17.34 14.69 -50.23
C ASN A 285 -16.10 15.55 -50.15
N PHE A 286 -15.09 15.08 -49.44
CA PHE A 286 -13.84 15.75 -49.26
C PHE A 286 -12.68 14.81 -49.56
N ASP A 287 -11.71 15.31 -50.31
CA ASP A 287 -10.43 14.65 -50.49
C ASP A 287 -9.44 15.12 -49.42
N VAL A 288 -8.74 14.16 -48.85
CA VAL A 288 -7.69 14.35 -47.85
C VAL A 288 -6.44 13.66 -48.39
N ALA A 289 -5.33 14.39 -48.50
CA ALA A 289 -4.07 13.84 -48.95
C ALA A 289 -2.98 14.06 -47.89
N LEU A 290 -2.17 13.03 -47.67
CA LEU A 290 -1.07 13.04 -46.71
C LEU A 290 0.21 12.60 -47.39
N VAL A 291 1.27 13.38 -47.21
CA VAL A 291 2.64 12.94 -47.47
C VAL A 291 3.29 12.67 -46.12
N GLY A 292 3.88 11.49 -45.99
CA GLY A 292 4.57 11.06 -44.78
C GLY A 292 5.89 10.37 -45.07
N GLU A 293 6.59 10.03 -44.00
CA GLU A 293 7.84 9.29 -44.01
C GLU A 293 7.67 8.01 -43.18
N VAL A 294 8.06 6.86 -43.73
CA VAL A 294 8.11 5.58 -43.00
C VAL A 294 9.47 4.96 -43.27
N ASN A 295 10.24 4.68 -42.23
CA ASN A 295 11.56 4.05 -42.33
C ASN A 295 12.51 4.76 -43.31
N GLY A 296 12.49 6.09 -43.34
CA GLY A 296 13.29 6.93 -44.25
C GLY A 296 12.76 7.05 -45.67
N GLN A 297 11.66 6.37 -46.01
CA GLN A 297 11.02 6.42 -47.33
C GLN A 297 9.80 7.34 -47.31
N SER A 298 9.67 8.17 -48.35
CA SER A 298 8.50 9.03 -48.50
C SER A 298 7.33 8.25 -49.09
N VAL A 299 6.16 8.37 -48.45
CA VAL A 299 4.91 7.75 -48.87
C VAL A 299 3.83 8.80 -49.07
N LYS A 300 2.91 8.52 -50.01
CA LYS A 300 1.77 9.39 -50.31
C LYS A 300 0.49 8.58 -50.19
N MET A 301 -0.49 9.15 -49.49
CA MET A 301 -1.80 8.55 -49.28
C MET A 301 -2.88 9.58 -49.59
N GLN A 302 -4.00 9.11 -50.11
CA GLN A 302 -5.15 9.95 -50.42
C GLN A 302 -6.44 9.19 -50.07
N TRP A 303 -7.36 9.86 -49.38
CA TRP A 303 -8.66 9.34 -49.00
C TRP A 303 -9.75 10.28 -49.49
N THR A 304 -10.90 9.72 -49.81
CA THR A 304 -12.14 10.47 -50.02
C THR A 304 -13.10 10.10 -48.89
N VAL A 305 -13.56 11.11 -48.16
CA VAL A 305 -14.45 10.98 -46.99
C VAL A 305 -15.73 11.78 -47.22
N SER A 306 -16.85 11.30 -46.69
CA SER A 306 -18.17 11.90 -46.91
C SER A 306 -18.83 12.35 -45.60
N ALA A 307 -19.28 13.60 -45.56
CA ALA A 307 -20.01 14.21 -44.44
C ALA A 307 -21.52 14.20 -44.69
N THR A 308 -22.18 13.04 -44.60
CA THR A 308 -23.57 12.86 -45.07
C THR A 308 -24.67 13.25 -44.08
N GLY A 309 -24.40 13.31 -42.77
CA GLY A 309 -25.40 13.72 -41.75
C GLY A 309 -24.81 14.02 -40.37
N SER A 310 -25.58 14.70 -39.52
CA SER A 310 -25.19 15.00 -38.12
C SER A 310 -25.52 13.82 -37.19
N ASN A 311 -24.66 13.55 -36.21
CA ASN A 311 -24.87 12.57 -35.17
C ASN A 311 -24.71 13.23 -33.78
N GLU A 312 -25.77 13.17 -32.97
CA GLU A 312 -25.81 13.71 -31.61
C GLU A 312 -24.82 13.04 -30.65
N ASP A 313 -24.38 11.80 -30.92
CA ASP A 313 -23.34 11.11 -30.14
C ASP A 313 -22.00 11.87 -30.14
N TYR A 314 -21.82 12.80 -31.09
CA TYR A 314 -20.64 13.63 -31.28
C TYR A 314 -20.82 15.08 -30.83
N ASN A 315 -21.84 15.38 -30.02
CA ASN A 315 -22.10 16.71 -29.45
C ASN A 315 -20.95 17.27 -28.57
N PHE A 316 -19.99 16.41 -28.17
CA PHE A 316 -18.80 16.78 -27.43
C PHE A 316 -17.69 17.40 -28.30
N LEU A 317 -17.74 17.23 -29.63
CA LEU A 317 -16.70 17.71 -30.55
C LEU A 317 -16.44 19.22 -30.48
N PRO A 318 -17.45 20.12 -30.39
CA PRO A 318 -17.21 21.55 -30.28
C PRO A 318 -16.35 21.90 -29.05
N ALA A 319 -16.63 21.28 -27.90
CA ALA A 319 -15.88 21.50 -26.68
C ALA A 319 -14.45 20.96 -26.80
N LEU A 320 -14.28 19.77 -27.39
CA LEU A 320 -12.99 19.15 -27.64
C LEU A 320 -12.11 19.99 -28.57
N ILE A 321 -12.66 20.43 -29.70
CA ILE A 321 -11.97 21.22 -30.73
C ILE A 321 -11.54 22.56 -30.16
N ARG A 322 -12.44 23.27 -29.47
CA ARG A 322 -12.12 24.54 -28.81
C ARG A 322 -10.99 24.41 -27.79
N ALA A 323 -10.98 23.33 -27.00
CA ALA A 323 -9.92 23.09 -26.01
C ALA A 323 -8.57 22.74 -26.68
N ALA A 324 -8.60 22.08 -27.84
CA ALA A 324 -7.42 21.59 -28.53
C ALA A 324 -6.77 22.62 -29.49
N ARG A 325 -7.56 23.58 -30.02
CA ARG A 325 -7.09 24.62 -30.96
C ARG A 325 -5.86 25.41 -30.46
N PRO A 326 -5.80 25.92 -29.21
CA PRO A 326 -4.66 26.70 -28.73
C PRO A 326 -3.31 25.94 -28.77
N HIS A 327 -3.37 24.61 -28.81
CA HIS A 327 -2.20 23.74 -28.80
C HIS A 327 -2.07 22.89 -30.07
N SER A 328 -2.82 23.23 -31.13
CA SER A 328 -2.81 22.53 -32.42
C SER A 328 -3.02 21.01 -32.28
N GLY A 329 -3.88 20.61 -31.35
CA GLY A 329 -4.21 19.20 -31.10
C GLY A 329 -3.26 18.44 -30.18
N ILE A 330 -2.12 19.03 -29.80
CA ILE A 330 -1.21 18.43 -28.83
C ILE A 330 -1.92 18.30 -27.48
N GLY A 331 -1.90 17.10 -26.89
CA GLY A 331 -2.59 16.79 -25.64
C GLY A 331 -3.94 16.08 -25.83
N LEU A 332 -4.42 15.92 -27.07
CA LEU A 332 -5.60 15.11 -27.35
C LEU A 332 -5.30 13.62 -27.13
N ALA A 333 -6.09 13.00 -26.25
CA ALA A 333 -6.06 11.56 -25.95
C ALA A 333 -6.93 10.73 -26.90
N THR A 334 -7.18 11.21 -28.12
CA THR A 334 -8.01 10.53 -29.13
C THR A 334 -7.22 9.46 -29.87
N LEU A 335 -6.69 8.50 -29.12
CA LEU A 335 -5.88 7.40 -29.64
C LEU A 335 -6.78 6.40 -30.39
N GLY A 336 -6.97 6.66 -31.69
CA GLY A 336 -7.91 5.92 -32.52
C GLY A 336 -9.38 6.11 -32.12
N THR A 337 -10.27 5.36 -32.76
CA THR A 337 -11.72 5.40 -32.50
C THR A 337 -12.06 5.01 -31.05
N GLU A 338 -11.31 4.07 -30.47
CA GLU A 338 -11.46 3.68 -29.05
C GLU A 338 -11.13 4.86 -28.13
N GLY A 339 -9.99 5.52 -28.33
CA GLY A 339 -9.60 6.68 -27.53
C GLY A 339 -10.58 7.86 -27.67
N LEU A 340 -11.11 8.10 -28.88
CA LEU A 340 -12.17 9.10 -29.08
C LEU A 340 -13.44 8.77 -28.28
N THR A 341 -13.79 7.48 -28.21
CA THR A 341 -14.94 6.99 -27.43
C THR A 341 -14.73 7.19 -25.94
N GLU A 342 -13.52 6.93 -25.43
CA GLU A 342 -13.16 7.19 -24.03
C GLU A 342 -13.18 8.68 -23.69
N VAL A 343 -12.69 9.55 -24.59
CA VAL A 343 -12.79 11.01 -24.44
C VAL A 343 -14.26 11.45 -24.36
N ARG A 344 -15.12 10.89 -25.22
CA ARG A 344 -16.57 11.14 -25.16
C ARG A 344 -17.14 10.77 -23.78
N GLN A 345 -16.88 9.56 -23.31
CA GLN A 345 -17.37 9.08 -22.01
C GLN A 345 -16.87 9.96 -20.86
N SER A 346 -15.59 10.35 -20.88
CA SER A 346 -14.99 11.23 -19.88
C SER A 346 -15.67 12.60 -19.82
N ILE A 347 -15.93 13.22 -20.98
CA ILE A 347 -16.64 14.50 -21.08
C ILE A 347 -18.08 14.36 -20.57
N GLN A 348 -18.78 13.28 -20.94
CA GLN A 348 -20.15 13.02 -20.48
C GLN A 348 -20.22 12.81 -18.96
N ASN A 349 -19.29 12.05 -18.39
CA ASN A 349 -19.19 11.86 -16.93
C ASN A 349 -18.89 13.19 -16.21
N ASN A 350 -18.03 14.04 -16.78
CA ASN A 350 -17.78 15.37 -16.24
C ASN A 350 -19.03 16.25 -16.25
N VAL A 351 -19.81 16.21 -17.33
CA VAL A 351 -21.09 16.92 -17.44
C VAL A 351 -22.08 16.43 -16.38
N GLU A 352 -22.20 15.11 -16.17
CA GLU A 352 -23.10 14.57 -15.13
C GLU A 352 -22.65 14.98 -13.72
N ASN A 353 -21.34 14.96 -13.43
CA ASN A 353 -20.81 15.43 -12.15
C ASN A 353 -21.11 16.92 -11.91
N LEU A 354 -20.94 17.76 -12.93
CA LEU A 354 -21.30 19.17 -12.85
C LEU A 354 -22.81 19.36 -12.63
N ASN A 355 -23.66 18.57 -13.28
CA ASN A 355 -25.10 18.58 -13.00
C ASN A 355 -25.40 18.24 -11.54
N GLN A 356 -24.71 17.28 -10.93
CA GLN A 356 -24.87 16.97 -9.50
C GLN A 356 -24.40 18.12 -8.60
N VAL A 357 -23.28 18.77 -8.93
CA VAL A 357 -22.79 19.96 -8.21
C VAL A 357 -23.78 21.11 -8.32
N GLY A 358 -24.30 21.40 -9.52
CA GLY A 358 -25.30 22.44 -9.74
C GLY A 358 -26.60 22.19 -8.99
N LEU A 359 -27.06 20.93 -8.95
CA LEU A 359 -28.21 20.51 -8.16
C LEU A 359 -27.96 20.69 -6.66
N HIS A 360 -26.76 20.37 -6.17
CA HIS A 360 -26.40 20.55 -4.78
C HIS A 360 -26.31 22.04 -4.39
N ALA A 361 -25.72 22.88 -5.25
CA ALA A 361 -25.69 24.33 -5.08
C ALA A 361 -27.12 24.90 -5.00
N LEU A 362 -28.01 24.45 -5.87
CA LEU A 362 -29.42 24.83 -5.84
C LEU A 362 -30.10 24.42 -4.52
N LYS A 363 -29.88 23.20 -4.04
CA LYS A 363 -30.44 22.69 -2.78
C LYS A 363 -29.92 23.40 -1.53
N THR A 364 -28.68 23.88 -1.57
CA THR A 364 -28.03 24.59 -0.46
C THR A 364 -28.27 26.10 -0.48
N GLY A 365 -29.02 26.59 -1.47
CA GLY A 365 -29.34 28.01 -1.63
C GLY A 365 -28.25 28.84 -2.31
N ASP A 366 -27.19 28.21 -2.82
CA ASP A 366 -26.19 28.86 -3.67
C ASP A 366 -26.69 29.01 -5.11
N VAL A 367 -27.57 29.99 -5.31
CA VAL A 367 -28.19 30.32 -6.60
C VAL A 367 -27.14 30.70 -7.65
N LYS A 368 -26.12 31.46 -7.25
CA LYS A 368 -25.07 31.91 -8.17
C LYS A 368 -24.24 30.72 -8.65
N GLY A 369 -23.78 29.87 -7.72
CA GLY A 369 -23.05 28.65 -8.06
C GLY A 369 -23.87 27.70 -8.94
N ALA A 370 -25.18 27.57 -8.69
CA ALA A 370 -26.07 26.76 -9.51
C ALA A 370 -26.17 27.27 -10.97
N ILE A 371 -26.30 28.59 -11.16
CA ILE A 371 -26.32 29.22 -12.51
C ILE A 371 -24.97 29.05 -13.20
N ASP A 372 -23.86 29.38 -12.52
CA ASP A 372 -22.52 29.31 -13.10
C ASP A 372 -22.19 27.87 -13.56
N VAL A 373 -22.53 26.86 -12.74
CA VAL A 373 -22.33 25.45 -13.08
C VAL A 373 -23.25 25.00 -14.22
N ALA A 374 -24.52 25.41 -14.21
CA ALA A 374 -25.45 25.07 -15.27
C ALA A 374 -25.06 25.70 -16.61
N ASP A 375 -24.59 26.95 -16.61
CA ASP A 375 -24.06 27.61 -17.81
C ASP A 375 -22.80 26.92 -18.34
N GLU A 376 -21.90 26.47 -17.47
CA GLU A 376 -20.75 25.68 -17.89
C GLU A 376 -21.16 24.34 -18.52
N VAL A 377 -22.19 23.67 -18.00
CA VAL A 377 -22.75 22.46 -18.62
C VAL A 377 -23.36 22.78 -19.98
N LEU A 378 -24.20 23.83 -20.09
CA LEU A 378 -24.84 24.21 -21.36
C LEU A 378 -23.84 24.68 -22.42
N ARG A 379 -22.68 25.20 -21.98
CA ARG A 379 -21.56 25.52 -22.87
C ARG A 379 -20.86 24.28 -23.42
N LYS A 380 -20.97 23.12 -22.76
CA LYS A 380 -20.42 21.82 -23.19
C LYS A 380 -21.45 20.98 -23.94
N ASP A 381 -22.69 20.97 -23.46
CA ASP A 381 -23.85 20.26 -24.01
C ASP A 381 -25.06 21.21 -23.99
N PRO A 382 -25.29 21.96 -25.08
CA PRO A 382 -26.40 22.92 -25.16
C PRO A 382 -27.79 22.28 -25.02
N THR A 383 -27.89 20.97 -25.31
CA THR A 383 -29.12 20.19 -25.25
C THR A 383 -29.39 19.56 -23.87
N ASN A 384 -28.52 19.83 -22.88
CA ASN A 384 -28.63 19.21 -21.57
C ASN A 384 -29.86 19.69 -20.78
N THR A 385 -30.90 18.86 -20.75
CA THR A 385 -32.18 19.20 -20.10
C THR A 385 -32.06 19.42 -18.60
N LYS A 386 -31.15 18.70 -17.91
CA LYS A 386 -30.89 18.88 -16.47
C LYS A 386 -30.29 20.26 -16.18
N ALA A 387 -29.29 20.68 -16.94
CA ALA A 387 -28.68 22.00 -16.75
C ALA A 387 -29.66 23.14 -17.06
N GLN A 388 -30.48 23.02 -18.10
CA GLN A 388 -31.57 23.98 -18.36
C GLN A 388 -32.54 24.07 -17.18
N ALA A 389 -32.91 22.93 -16.58
CA ALA A 389 -33.78 22.89 -15.42
C ALA A 389 -33.13 23.50 -14.16
N ILE A 390 -31.85 23.21 -13.90
CA ILE A 390 -31.09 23.78 -12.77
C ILE A 390 -31.00 25.30 -12.91
N LYS A 391 -30.59 25.80 -14.09
CA LYS A 391 -30.51 27.24 -14.37
C LYS A 391 -31.87 27.91 -14.20
N GLY A 392 -32.91 27.36 -14.82
CA GLY A 392 -34.26 27.91 -14.72
C GLY A 392 -34.83 27.86 -13.30
N ALA A 393 -34.44 26.90 -12.47
CA ALA A 393 -34.83 26.86 -11.05
C ALA A 393 -34.06 27.89 -10.22
N ALA A 394 -32.77 28.07 -10.47
CA ALA A 394 -31.93 29.05 -9.79
C ALA A 394 -32.37 30.49 -10.11
N GLU A 395 -32.70 30.80 -11.36
CA GLU A 395 -33.20 32.12 -11.78
C GLU A 395 -34.56 32.50 -11.16
N ARG A 396 -35.33 31.52 -10.67
CA ARG A 396 -36.64 31.74 -10.04
C ARG A 396 -36.58 32.07 -8.52
N GLY A 397 -35.41 32.06 -7.89
CA GLY A 397 -35.24 32.37 -6.45
C GLY A 397 -35.57 31.18 -5.53
N PRO A 398 -35.39 31.28 -4.19
CA PRO A 398 -35.31 30.12 -3.30
C PRO A 398 -36.63 29.34 -3.30
N VAL A 399 -36.62 28.19 -3.97
CA VAL A 399 -37.71 27.22 -3.95
C VAL A 399 -37.46 26.31 -2.75
N THR A 400 -38.31 26.40 -1.73
CA THR A 400 -38.46 25.34 -0.74
C THR A 400 -38.83 24.06 -1.48
N THR A 401 -37.91 23.11 -1.46
CA THR A 401 -37.90 21.89 -2.24
C THR A 401 -39.11 21.01 -1.93
N GLU A 402 -40.11 21.06 -2.79
CA GLU A 402 -40.92 19.93 -3.24
C GLU A 402 -41.64 20.41 -4.50
N ILE A 403 -41.59 19.60 -5.56
CA ILE A 403 -42.15 19.80 -6.91
C ILE A 403 -41.09 20.12 -7.98
N ALA A 404 -41.08 19.23 -8.98
CA ALA A 404 -40.38 19.24 -10.26
C ALA A 404 -38.97 18.64 -10.29
N LEU A 405 -38.87 17.30 -10.18
CA LEU A 405 -37.89 16.51 -10.96
C LEU A 405 -38.35 15.06 -11.26
N ILE A 406 -39.63 14.73 -11.07
CA ILE A 406 -40.23 13.49 -11.60
C ILE A 406 -41.36 13.89 -12.53
N GLN A 407 -41.03 14.20 -13.79
CA GLN A 407 -41.97 14.08 -14.90
C GLN A 407 -41.18 14.08 -16.20
N GLN A 408 -40.98 12.87 -16.74
CA GLN A 408 -40.70 12.65 -18.14
C GLN A 408 -41.99 12.98 -18.93
N PRO A 409 -41.94 13.67 -20.09
CA PRO A 409 -43.11 13.79 -20.94
C PRO A 409 -43.35 12.43 -21.61
N ALA A 410 -44.42 11.75 -21.22
CA ALA A 410 -44.98 10.66 -22.00
C ALA A 410 -45.56 11.25 -23.30
N ALA A 411 -45.12 10.72 -24.44
CA ALA A 411 -45.67 11.04 -25.75
C ALA A 411 -47.19 10.73 -25.80
N PRO A 412 -48.01 11.53 -26.48
CA PRO A 412 -49.42 11.24 -26.63
C PRO A 412 -49.63 10.03 -27.56
N ALA A 413 -50.28 8.99 -27.05
CA ALA A 413 -50.78 7.90 -27.85
C ALA A 413 -51.94 8.39 -28.74
N ALA A 414 -51.84 8.14 -30.03
CA ALA A 414 -52.89 8.41 -31.02
C ALA A 414 -54.14 7.53 -30.75
N PRO A 415 -55.36 8.03 -31.06
CA PRO A 415 -56.58 7.24 -30.93
C PRO A 415 -56.73 6.24 -32.09
N VAL A 416 -57.08 5.00 -31.76
CA VAL A 416 -57.51 3.99 -32.74
C VAL A 416 -59.00 4.22 -33.06
N PRO A 417 -59.45 4.17 -34.33
CA PRO A 417 -60.81 4.51 -34.71
C PRO A 417 -61.81 3.36 -34.49
N ALA A 418 -63.06 3.73 -34.21
CA ALA A 418 -64.21 2.84 -34.25
C ALA A 418 -64.53 2.41 -35.70
N PRO A 419 -65.04 1.19 -35.94
CA PRO A 419 -65.71 0.85 -37.18
C PRO A 419 -67.20 1.22 -37.10
N ASN A 420 -67.67 1.96 -38.09
CA ASN A 420 -69.07 2.19 -38.37
C ASN A 420 -69.76 0.93 -38.94
N ASP A 421 -71.01 0.77 -38.52
CA ASP A 421 -72.09 -0.08 -39.04
C ASP A 421 -72.29 0.07 -40.57
N PRO A 422 -72.88 -0.92 -41.30
CA PRO A 422 -74.31 -0.81 -41.59
C PRO A 422 -75.09 -2.14 -41.80
N ASN A 423 -76.13 -2.32 -40.98
CA ASN A 423 -77.53 -2.56 -41.33
C ASN A 423 -78.01 -3.72 -42.23
N ALA A 424 -79.06 -4.37 -41.70
CA ALA A 424 -80.31 -4.81 -42.33
C ALA A 424 -80.40 -6.22 -42.94
N LEU A 425 -81.28 -7.04 -42.35
CA LEU A 425 -82.33 -7.76 -43.08
C LEU A 425 -83.55 -7.98 -42.16
N VAL A 426 -84.72 -7.81 -42.75
CA VAL A 426 -86.03 -7.51 -42.16
C VAL A 426 -87.07 -8.44 -42.79
N LEU A 427 -88.17 -8.69 -42.05
CA LEU A 427 -89.48 -9.29 -42.43
C LEU A 427 -89.50 -10.83 -42.56
N ASP A 428 -90.53 -11.57 -42.12
CA ASP A 428 -91.97 -11.36 -42.37
C ASP A 428 -92.90 -12.12 -41.41
N GLY A 429 -94.20 -11.79 -41.42
CA GLY A 429 -95.27 -12.21 -40.49
C GLY A 429 -95.94 -13.57 -40.71
N GLY A 430 -96.84 -13.93 -39.76
CA GLY A 430 -97.50 -15.25 -39.54
C GLY A 430 -98.63 -15.67 -40.52
N PRO A 431 -99.69 -16.42 -40.14
CA PRO A 431 -100.04 -17.11 -38.86
C PRO A 431 -100.55 -18.59 -39.01
N ALA A 432 -100.96 -19.17 -37.86
CA ALA A 432 -102.01 -20.21 -37.65
C ALA A 432 -101.71 -21.74 -37.79
N ASP A 433 -101.79 -22.38 -36.61
CA ASP A 433 -102.56 -23.57 -36.23
C ASP A 433 -102.11 -25.04 -36.45
N LEU A 434 -102.36 -25.77 -35.34
CA LEU A 434 -102.70 -27.19 -35.12
C LEU A 434 -101.67 -28.06 -34.35
N GLU A 435 -101.99 -28.27 -33.06
CA GLU A 435 -102.12 -29.57 -32.32
C GLU A 435 -101.09 -30.70 -32.61
N ASP A 436 -100.53 -31.48 -31.68
CA ASP A 436 -100.89 -31.89 -30.32
C ASP A 436 -99.68 -32.64 -29.69
N SER A 437 -99.69 -32.83 -28.35
CA SER A 437 -98.89 -33.82 -27.59
C SER A 437 -97.34 -33.66 -27.42
N SER A 438 -96.88 -32.79 -26.50
CA SER A 438 -95.48 -32.87 -25.98
C SER A 438 -95.21 -32.30 -24.57
N ASP A 439 -96.24 -32.10 -23.73
CA ASP A 439 -96.14 -31.17 -22.58
C ASP A 439 -95.51 -31.72 -21.26
N PHE A 440 -94.75 -32.82 -21.31
CA PHE A 440 -93.99 -33.33 -20.13
C PHE A 440 -92.48 -33.41 -20.37
N LEU A 441 -92.04 -33.81 -21.57
CA LEU A 441 -90.61 -33.82 -21.93
C LEU A 441 -90.06 -32.40 -22.13
N THR A 442 -90.85 -31.50 -22.71
CA THR A 442 -90.45 -30.09 -22.90
C THR A 442 -90.33 -29.34 -21.58
N ASN A 443 -91.09 -29.71 -20.53
CA ASN A 443 -90.99 -29.09 -19.21
C ASN A 443 -89.72 -29.51 -18.46
N VAL A 444 -89.29 -30.78 -18.57
CA VAL A 444 -88.04 -31.28 -17.97
C VAL A 444 -86.80 -30.75 -18.71
N GLU A 445 -86.86 -30.61 -20.04
CA GLU A 445 -85.79 -29.99 -20.83
C GLU A 445 -85.71 -28.47 -20.61
N ARG A 446 -86.84 -27.79 -20.41
CA ARG A 446 -86.88 -26.37 -20.03
C ARG A 446 -86.33 -26.13 -18.62
N GLU A 447 -86.61 -27.01 -17.66
CA GLU A 447 -86.01 -26.92 -16.33
C GLU A 447 -84.50 -27.16 -16.33
N ARG A 448 -84.02 -28.17 -17.07
CA ARG A 448 -82.58 -28.45 -17.19
C ARG A 448 -81.82 -27.34 -17.91
N SER A 449 -82.42 -26.76 -18.95
CA SER A 449 -81.81 -25.62 -19.67
C SER A 449 -81.77 -24.34 -18.84
N VAL A 450 -82.80 -24.06 -18.01
CA VAL A 450 -82.79 -22.93 -17.08
C VAL A 450 -81.71 -23.09 -16.00
N ARG A 451 -81.51 -24.30 -15.45
CA ARG A 451 -80.44 -24.56 -14.47
C ARG A 451 -79.04 -24.53 -15.11
N ALA A 452 -78.89 -25.07 -16.31
CA ALA A 452 -77.66 -24.94 -17.08
C ALA A 452 -77.33 -23.46 -17.37
N GLY A 453 -78.33 -22.65 -17.74
CA GLY A 453 -78.17 -21.20 -17.93
C GLY A 453 -77.73 -20.47 -16.66
N LYS A 454 -78.29 -20.84 -15.50
CA LYS A 454 -77.85 -20.28 -14.20
C LYS A 454 -76.39 -20.62 -13.88
N LEU A 455 -75.95 -21.86 -14.14
CA LEU A 455 -74.57 -22.28 -13.89
C LEU A 455 -73.59 -21.55 -14.82
N VAL A 456 -73.95 -21.35 -16.09
CA VAL A 456 -73.17 -20.56 -17.05
C VAL A 456 -72.97 -19.13 -16.54
N VAL A 457 -74.05 -18.46 -16.10
CA VAL A 457 -73.96 -17.09 -15.56
C VAL A 457 -73.10 -17.00 -14.30
N ILE A 458 -73.18 -17.99 -13.39
CA ILE A 458 -72.33 -18.04 -12.19
C ILE A 458 -70.85 -18.15 -12.59
N VAL A 459 -70.52 -19.00 -13.55
CA VAL A 459 -69.14 -19.18 -14.02
C VAL A 459 -68.65 -17.95 -14.77
N GLU A 460 -69.48 -17.31 -15.60
CA GLU A 460 -69.13 -16.08 -16.31
C GLU A 460 -68.84 -14.94 -15.34
N ASN A 461 -69.74 -14.68 -14.38
CA ASN A 461 -69.53 -13.68 -13.34
C ASN A 461 -68.28 -13.97 -12.49
N GLY A 462 -68.04 -15.26 -12.20
CA GLY A 462 -66.87 -15.69 -11.44
C GLY A 462 -65.56 -15.50 -12.21
N LEU A 463 -65.56 -15.76 -13.52
CA LEU A 463 -64.41 -15.51 -14.40
C LEU A 463 -64.14 -14.01 -14.58
N GLU A 464 -65.19 -13.19 -14.66
CA GLU A 464 -65.08 -11.73 -14.73
C GLU A 464 -64.51 -11.16 -13.42
N ALA A 465 -65.08 -11.54 -12.27
CA ALA A 465 -64.55 -11.14 -10.97
C ALA A 465 -63.09 -11.57 -10.77
N ALA A 466 -62.72 -12.77 -11.22
CA ALA A 466 -61.34 -13.24 -11.18
C ALA A 466 -60.41 -12.43 -12.09
N ARG A 467 -60.88 -11.96 -13.26
CA ARG A 467 -60.11 -11.09 -14.16
C ARG A 467 -59.85 -9.71 -13.55
N ASP A 468 -60.78 -9.17 -12.77
CA ASP A 468 -60.60 -7.88 -12.12
C ASP A 468 -59.56 -7.96 -11.00
N ILE A 469 -59.58 -9.05 -10.22
CA ILE A 469 -58.66 -9.18 -9.07
C ILE A 469 -57.33 -9.82 -9.42
N VAL A 470 -57.18 -10.56 -10.52
CA VAL A 470 -55.89 -11.20 -10.88
C VAL A 470 -54.77 -10.19 -11.15
N GLY A 471 -55.11 -8.94 -11.46
CA GLY A 471 -54.13 -7.85 -11.58
C GLY A 471 -53.62 -7.33 -10.23
N ILE A 472 -54.37 -7.57 -9.15
CA ILE A 472 -54.14 -7.02 -7.81
C ILE A 472 -53.66 -8.13 -6.86
N ASP A 473 -54.35 -9.26 -6.86
CA ASP A 473 -54.07 -10.45 -6.06
C ASP A 473 -54.32 -11.73 -6.90
N PRO A 474 -53.30 -12.20 -7.65
CA PRO A 474 -53.40 -13.44 -8.43
C PRO A 474 -53.66 -14.69 -7.58
N ALA A 475 -53.25 -14.68 -6.31
CA ALA A 475 -53.40 -15.82 -5.42
C ALA A 475 -54.87 -16.00 -4.99
N LYS A 476 -55.53 -14.88 -4.66
CA LYS A 476 -56.96 -14.83 -4.38
C LYS A 476 -57.80 -15.18 -5.61
N ALA A 477 -57.47 -14.61 -6.78
CA ALA A 477 -58.12 -14.97 -8.05
C ALA A 477 -58.09 -16.47 -8.32
N ARG A 478 -56.93 -17.10 -8.11
CA ARG A 478 -56.75 -18.55 -8.26
C ARG A 478 -57.57 -19.36 -7.24
N GLN A 479 -57.71 -18.87 -6.01
CA GLN A 479 -58.50 -19.53 -4.97
C GLN A 479 -60.00 -19.46 -5.30
N ASP A 480 -60.49 -18.30 -5.70
CA ASP A 480 -61.90 -18.08 -6.06
C ASP A 480 -62.30 -18.93 -7.28
N LEU A 481 -61.43 -19.02 -8.29
CA LEU A 481 -61.64 -19.90 -9.46
C LEU A 481 -61.67 -21.39 -9.08
N LYS A 482 -60.89 -21.84 -8.09
CA LYS A 482 -60.95 -23.23 -7.61
C LYS A 482 -62.29 -23.54 -6.93
N LEU A 483 -62.83 -22.60 -6.16
CA LEU A 483 -64.14 -22.73 -5.52
C LEU A 483 -65.26 -22.81 -6.57
N ILE A 484 -65.20 -21.99 -7.62
CA ILE A 484 -66.16 -22.03 -8.74
C ILE A 484 -66.05 -23.37 -9.50
N ARG A 485 -64.84 -23.90 -9.70
CA ARG A 485 -64.63 -25.23 -10.30
C ARG A 485 -65.30 -26.33 -9.49
N GLU A 486 -65.14 -26.30 -8.16
CA GLU A 486 -65.77 -27.27 -7.26
C GLU A 486 -67.30 -27.22 -7.33
N GLN A 487 -67.88 -26.01 -7.45
CA GLN A 487 -69.33 -25.84 -7.67
C GLN A 487 -69.81 -26.43 -9.00
N VAL A 488 -69.03 -26.29 -10.07
CA VAL A 488 -69.33 -26.90 -11.38
C VAL A 488 -69.24 -28.42 -11.33
N GLU A 489 -68.29 -28.98 -10.57
CA GLU A 489 -68.15 -30.43 -10.38
C GLU A 489 -69.29 -31.03 -9.54
N ALA A 490 -69.81 -30.30 -8.56
CA ALA A 490 -70.91 -30.74 -7.70
C ALA A 490 -72.30 -30.71 -8.37
N ALA A 491 -72.45 -30.02 -9.52
CA ALA A 491 -73.73 -29.84 -10.21
C ALA A 491 -74.16 -31.08 -11.02
N THR A 492 -74.77 -32.08 -10.38
CA THR A 492 -75.15 -33.36 -11.02
C THR A 492 -76.34 -33.25 -11.98
N ASP A 493 -77.10 -32.16 -11.95
CA ASP A 493 -78.35 -31.94 -12.69
C ASP A 493 -78.18 -31.23 -14.05
N VAL A 494 -76.93 -30.92 -14.43
CA VAL A 494 -76.53 -30.35 -15.74
C VAL A 494 -75.93 -31.45 -16.64
N SER A 495 -75.98 -31.28 -17.98
CA SER A 495 -75.38 -32.24 -18.91
C SER A 495 -73.85 -32.31 -18.77
N GLY A 496 -73.28 -33.50 -19.02
CA GLY A 496 -71.83 -33.72 -18.89
C GLY A 496 -70.98 -32.84 -19.82
N GLU A 497 -71.51 -32.53 -21.01
CA GLU A 497 -70.84 -31.72 -22.02
C GLU A 497 -70.69 -30.25 -21.60
N ILE A 498 -71.75 -29.65 -21.03
CA ILE A 498 -71.71 -28.26 -20.54
C ILE A 498 -70.76 -28.14 -19.34
N ARG A 499 -70.79 -29.10 -18.40
CA ARG A 499 -69.85 -29.11 -17.26
C ARG A 499 -68.40 -29.21 -17.72
N GLN A 500 -68.11 -30.05 -18.71
CA GLN A 500 -66.76 -30.21 -19.24
C GLN A 500 -66.26 -28.91 -19.89
N LYS A 501 -67.12 -28.21 -20.64
CA LYS A 501 -66.80 -26.91 -21.25
C LYS A 501 -66.51 -25.83 -20.18
N LEU A 502 -67.37 -25.70 -19.17
CA LEU A 502 -67.19 -24.73 -18.09
C LEU A 502 -65.93 -25.05 -17.26
N ARG A 503 -65.68 -26.34 -16.97
CA ARG A 503 -64.45 -26.78 -16.28
C ARG A 503 -63.20 -26.38 -17.05
N GLN A 504 -63.18 -26.60 -18.36
CA GLN A 504 -62.04 -26.23 -19.20
C GLN A 504 -61.76 -24.72 -19.15
N GLN A 505 -62.81 -23.90 -19.24
CA GLN A 505 -62.68 -22.43 -19.15
C GLN A 505 -62.11 -21.98 -17.80
N ILE A 506 -62.55 -22.60 -16.70
CA ILE A 506 -62.05 -22.29 -15.35
C ILE A 506 -60.60 -22.78 -15.18
N GLU A 507 -60.24 -23.96 -15.70
CA GLU A 507 -58.88 -24.48 -15.62
C GLU A 507 -57.87 -23.63 -16.40
N ASP A 508 -58.26 -23.10 -17.56
CA ASP A 508 -57.42 -22.18 -18.33
C ASP A 508 -57.21 -20.85 -17.58
N ALA A 509 -58.26 -20.32 -16.94
CA ALA A 509 -58.15 -19.12 -16.08
C ALA A 509 -57.28 -19.36 -14.82
N ILE A 510 -57.38 -20.54 -14.20
CA ILE A 510 -56.51 -20.94 -13.08
C ILE A 510 -55.05 -20.99 -13.52
N ARG A 511 -54.78 -21.50 -14.73
CA ARG A 511 -53.41 -21.57 -15.30
C ARG A 511 -52.85 -20.16 -15.51
N GLU A 512 -53.64 -19.25 -16.07
CA GLU A 512 -53.25 -17.84 -16.26
C GLU A 512 -52.95 -17.13 -14.94
N ALA A 513 -53.84 -17.25 -13.94
CA ALA A 513 -53.63 -16.68 -12.61
C ALA A 513 -52.38 -17.25 -11.92
N SER A 514 -52.08 -18.54 -12.11
CA SER A 514 -50.89 -19.19 -11.56
C SER A 514 -49.59 -18.67 -12.19
N VAL A 515 -49.57 -18.44 -13.50
CA VAL A 515 -48.41 -17.86 -14.19
C VAL A 515 -48.15 -16.43 -13.71
N ARG A 516 -49.20 -15.62 -13.55
CA ARG A 516 -49.08 -14.26 -12.99
C ARG A 516 -48.60 -14.25 -11.54
N GLN A 517 -49.10 -15.18 -10.71
CA GLN A 517 -48.63 -15.31 -9.33
C GLN A 517 -47.12 -15.58 -9.26
N ILE A 518 -46.61 -16.50 -10.07
CA ILE A 518 -45.16 -16.80 -10.11
C ILE A 518 -44.35 -15.56 -10.51
N GLY A 519 -44.86 -14.75 -11.44
CA GLY A 519 -44.24 -13.48 -11.83
C GLY A 519 -44.19 -12.47 -10.68
N VAL A 520 -45.29 -12.28 -9.95
CA VAL A 520 -45.38 -11.39 -8.78
C VAL A 520 -44.49 -11.88 -7.63
N ASP A 521 -44.50 -13.18 -7.32
CA ASP A 521 -43.66 -13.77 -6.27
C ASP A 521 -42.16 -13.70 -6.63
N SER A 522 -41.82 -13.80 -7.91
CA SER A 522 -40.45 -13.59 -8.40
C SER A 522 -40.02 -12.12 -8.25
N ALA A 523 -40.89 -11.17 -8.63
CA ALA A 523 -40.64 -9.74 -8.50
C ALA A 523 -40.51 -9.31 -7.02
N ASN A 524 -41.37 -9.82 -6.14
CA ASN A 524 -41.31 -9.55 -4.70
C ASN A 524 -40.02 -10.10 -4.07
N ARG A 525 -39.61 -11.33 -4.42
CA ARG A 525 -38.32 -11.89 -3.98
C ARG A 525 -37.14 -11.06 -4.49
N LEU A 526 -37.18 -10.61 -5.74
CA LEU A 526 -36.12 -9.75 -6.30
C LEU A 526 -36.05 -8.41 -5.57
N ASN A 527 -37.19 -7.80 -5.24
CA ASN A 527 -37.25 -6.55 -4.47
C ASN A 527 -36.71 -6.74 -3.05
N GLN A 528 -37.07 -7.83 -2.36
CA GLN A 528 -36.52 -8.15 -1.04
C GLN A 528 -34.99 -8.36 -1.07
N ILE A 529 -34.47 -9.02 -2.12
CA ILE A 529 -33.02 -9.17 -2.31
C ILE A 529 -32.36 -7.82 -2.56
N ARG A 530 -33.00 -6.93 -3.34
CA ARG A 530 -32.49 -5.57 -3.59
C ARG A 530 -32.46 -4.72 -2.33
N GLU A 531 -33.51 -4.77 -1.51
CA GLU A 531 -33.57 -4.06 -0.22
C GLU A 531 -32.50 -4.59 0.75
N ALA A 532 -32.40 -5.92 0.92
CA ALA A 532 -31.38 -6.53 1.77
C ALA A 532 -29.94 -6.22 1.30
N ASN A 533 -29.70 -6.17 -0.02
CA ASN A 533 -28.42 -5.77 -0.57
C ASN A 533 -28.15 -4.26 -0.36
N ALA A 534 -29.17 -3.41 -0.48
CA ALA A 534 -29.03 -1.98 -0.24
C ALA A 534 -28.70 -1.68 1.22
N ASP A 535 -29.34 -2.37 2.18
CA ASP A 535 -29.04 -2.23 3.61
C ASP A 535 -27.64 -2.75 3.93
N ARG A 536 -27.24 -3.91 3.39
CA ARG A 536 -25.87 -4.43 3.54
C ARG A 536 -24.82 -3.46 2.98
N LEU A 537 -25.10 -2.81 1.85
CA LEU A 537 -24.22 -1.79 1.27
C LEU A 537 -24.12 -0.55 2.17
N LYS A 538 -25.24 -0.09 2.76
CA LYS A 538 -25.23 1.01 3.73
C LYS A 538 -24.39 0.66 4.95
N ASP A 539 -24.57 -0.52 5.53
CA ASP A 539 -23.80 -0.96 6.70
C ASP A 539 -22.29 -0.99 6.40
N MET A 540 -21.90 -1.50 5.22
CA MET A 540 -20.49 -1.50 4.79
C MET A 540 -19.94 -0.08 4.56
N VAL A 541 -20.74 0.83 4.00
CA VAL A 541 -20.36 2.24 3.84
C VAL A 541 -20.20 2.90 5.21
N ASP A 542 -21.11 2.67 6.15
CA ASP A 542 -21.05 3.24 7.50
C ASP A 542 -19.87 2.69 8.32
N GLU A 543 -19.55 1.41 8.18
CA GLU A 543 -18.36 0.82 8.78
C GLU A 543 -17.07 1.42 8.19
N THR A 544 -17.03 1.56 6.87
CA THR A 544 -15.88 2.14 6.16
C THR A 544 -15.70 3.61 6.53
N THR A 545 -16.79 4.37 6.63
CA THR A 545 -16.79 5.78 7.03
C THR A 545 -16.25 5.94 8.46
N ARG A 546 -16.75 5.14 9.41
CA ARG A 546 -16.26 5.14 10.80
C ARG A 546 -14.77 4.80 10.90
N LYS A 547 -14.30 3.82 10.12
CA LYS A 547 -12.86 3.49 10.05
C LYS A 547 -12.06 4.67 9.51
N GLN A 548 -12.54 5.32 8.45
CA GLN A 548 -11.87 6.47 7.85
C GLN A 548 -11.78 7.67 8.79
N GLU A 549 -12.84 7.96 9.55
CA GLU A 549 -12.85 9.00 10.58
C GLU A 549 -11.89 8.71 11.73
N LEU A 550 -11.79 7.43 12.15
CA LEU A 550 -10.82 7.02 13.18
C LEU A 550 -9.39 7.20 12.69
N ILE A 551 -9.09 6.75 11.47
CA ILE A 551 -7.76 6.91 10.85
C ILE A 551 -7.37 8.38 10.74
N THR A 552 -8.32 9.23 10.31
CA THR A 552 -8.09 10.68 10.19
C THR A 552 -7.73 11.30 11.54
N ARG A 553 -8.53 11.01 12.59
CA ARG A 553 -8.25 11.51 13.95
C ARG A 553 -6.92 11.01 14.52
N LEU A 554 -6.57 9.74 14.27
CA LEU A 554 -5.29 9.18 14.68
C LEU A 554 -4.13 9.87 13.95
N MET A 555 -4.24 10.12 12.64
CA MET A 555 -3.20 10.84 11.88
C MET A 555 -3.05 12.30 12.31
N GLU A 556 -4.13 12.98 12.69
CA GLU A 556 -4.05 14.32 13.29
C GLU A 556 -3.28 14.28 14.61
N LYS A 557 -3.62 13.33 15.50
CA LYS A 557 -2.88 13.12 16.75
C LYS A 557 -1.40 12.75 16.50
N PHE A 558 -1.11 11.97 15.46
CA PHE A 558 0.26 11.66 15.06
C PHE A 558 1.02 12.95 14.73
N ASN A 559 0.45 13.82 13.90
CA ASN A 559 1.10 15.07 13.52
C ASN A 559 1.36 15.98 14.73
N VAL A 560 0.39 16.10 15.64
CA VAL A 560 0.57 16.87 16.89
C VAL A 560 1.72 16.32 17.73
N LEU A 561 1.77 15.00 17.97
CA LEU A 561 2.87 14.39 18.72
C LEU A 561 4.23 14.56 18.03
N MET A 562 4.25 14.52 16.70
CA MET A 562 5.49 14.74 15.93
C MET A 562 5.97 16.18 16.00
N ASP A 563 5.05 17.14 16.06
CA ASP A 563 5.35 18.57 16.21
C ASP A 563 5.78 18.90 17.63
N GLU A 564 5.11 18.36 18.65
CA GLU A 564 5.53 18.45 20.06
C GLU A 564 6.94 17.88 20.24
N ALA A 565 7.20 16.70 19.66
CA ALA A 565 8.51 16.04 19.75
C ALA A 565 9.62 16.84 19.08
N ALA A 566 9.27 17.65 18.07
CA ALA A 566 10.23 18.54 17.41
C ALA A 566 10.51 19.82 18.21
N LEU A 567 9.63 20.20 19.14
CA LEU A 567 9.71 21.41 19.97
C LEU A 567 10.35 21.17 21.34
N GLN A 568 10.43 19.92 21.81
CA GLN A 568 11.10 19.60 23.08
C GLN A 568 12.61 19.95 23.03
N ASP A 569 13.07 20.74 24.01
CA ASP A 569 14.47 21.19 24.12
C ASP A 569 15.38 20.02 24.56
N ASP A 570 16.28 19.62 23.66
CA ASP A 570 17.22 18.48 23.75
C ASP A 570 18.20 18.50 24.95
N ARG A 571 18.14 19.52 25.79
CA ARG A 571 19.04 19.72 26.95
C ARG A 571 18.64 18.96 28.22
N LYS A 572 17.44 18.38 28.30
CA LYS A 572 17.05 17.54 29.45
C LYS A 572 17.54 16.10 29.30
N ARG A 573 17.97 15.52 30.43
CA ARG A 573 18.65 14.20 30.50
C ARG A 573 17.70 13.00 30.50
N VAL A 574 16.37 13.21 30.51
CA VAL A 574 15.43 12.18 30.98
C VAL A 574 14.33 11.76 29.97
N ASP A 575 13.80 12.65 29.12
CA ASP A 575 12.72 12.25 28.20
C ASP A 575 13.26 11.96 26.79
N GLU A 576 13.62 10.71 26.54
CA GLU A 576 14.29 10.24 25.31
C GLU A 576 13.31 10.06 24.14
N GLY A 577 12.77 11.16 23.62
CA GLY A 577 11.88 11.11 22.46
C GLY A 577 10.66 10.21 22.72
N GLU A 578 10.14 10.25 23.95
CA GLU A 578 8.93 9.53 24.34
C GLU A 578 7.77 9.86 23.41
N GLU A 579 7.65 11.11 22.96
CA GLU A 579 6.60 11.52 22.02
C GLU A 579 6.77 10.84 20.64
N TYR A 580 8.01 10.66 20.14
CA TYR A 580 8.25 9.87 18.93
C TYR A 580 7.91 8.38 19.12
N LEU A 581 8.20 7.83 20.31
CA LEU A 581 7.84 6.45 20.69
C LEU A 581 6.32 6.27 20.77
N THR A 582 5.62 7.19 21.40
CA THR A 582 4.16 7.23 21.52
C THR A 582 3.52 7.38 20.14
N ALA A 583 4.04 8.26 19.29
CA ALA A 583 3.58 8.42 17.91
C ALA A 583 3.75 7.14 17.08
N ASP A 584 4.85 6.38 17.26
CA ASP A 584 5.03 5.07 16.63
C ASP A 584 4.06 4.02 17.19
N ALA A 585 4.13 3.78 18.50
CA ALA A 585 3.50 2.65 19.16
C ALA A 585 1.98 2.78 19.31
N GLU A 586 1.49 3.97 19.69
CA GLU A 586 0.06 4.18 19.98
C GLU A 586 -0.74 4.65 18.78
N ILE A 587 -0.09 5.14 17.72
CA ILE A 587 -0.76 5.78 16.59
C ILE A 587 -0.39 5.10 15.27
N ALA A 588 0.86 5.19 14.83
CA ALA A 588 1.26 4.72 13.50
C ALA A 588 1.11 3.19 13.34
N MET A 589 1.49 2.41 14.36
CA MET A 589 1.37 0.94 14.36
C MET A 589 -0.10 0.43 14.36
N PRO A 590 -1.01 0.99 15.18
CA PRO A 590 -2.44 0.69 15.09
C PRO A 590 -3.04 1.01 13.72
N ILE A 591 -2.74 2.19 13.14
CA ILE A 591 -3.21 2.53 11.79
C ILE A 591 -2.66 1.54 10.76
N ARG A 592 -1.38 1.15 10.86
CA ARG A 592 -0.78 0.14 9.97
C ARG A 592 -1.47 -1.22 10.08
N THR A 593 -1.99 -1.57 11.25
CA THR A 593 -2.76 -2.79 11.43
C THR A 593 -4.14 -2.70 10.77
N MET A 594 -4.77 -1.52 10.81
CA MET A 594 -6.05 -1.26 10.15
C MET A 594 -5.93 -1.16 8.63
N LEU A 595 -4.80 -0.63 8.14
CA LEU A 595 -4.49 -0.42 6.72
C LEU A 595 -3.15 -1.09 6.34
N PRO A 596 -3.07 -2.43 6.34
CA PRO A 596 -1.79 -3.15 6.16
C PRO A 596 -1.17 -2.98 4.77
N TYR A 597 -1.96 -2.57 3.78
CA TYR A 597 -1.51 -2.39 2.39
C TYR A 597 -1.39 -0.92 1.98
N ASP A 598 -1.66 0.02 2.89
CA ASP A 598 -1.51 1.45 2.63
C ASP A 598 -0.06 1.90 2.92
N GLY A 599 0.48 2.76 2.05
CA GLY A 599 1.83 3.30 2.21
C GLY A 599 1.93 4.36 3.31
N THR A 600 0.84 5.06 3.62
CA THR A 600 0.79 6.19 4.56
C THR A 600 1.13 5.79 6.00
N PRO A 601 0.54 4.73 6.57
CA PRO A 601 0.86 4.30 7.95
C PRO A 601 2.27 3.72 8.03
N THR A 602 2.72 3.04 6.97
CA THR A 602 4.09 2.55 6.88
C THR A 602 5.09 3.71 6.89
N ALA A 603 4.82 4.76 6.13
CA ALA A 603 5.64 5.98 6.13
C ALA A 603 5.63 6.68 7.50
N ALA A 604 4.48 6.74 8.19
CA ALA A 604 4.37 7.31 9.53
C ALA A 604 5.26 6.57 10.55
N VAL A 605 5.23 5.23 10.56
CA VAL A 605 6.11 4.38 11.41
C VAL A 605 7.59 4.66 11.14
N TRP A 606 7.99 4.73 9.87
CA TRP A 606 9.38 5.01 9.53
C TRP A 606 9.78 6.45 9.87
N LYS A 607 8.89 7.43 9.67
CA LYS A 607 9.13 8.84 9.97
C LYS A 607 9.41 9.06 11.45
N SER A 608 8.59 8.52 12.36
CA SER A 608 8.79 8.66 13.81
C SER A 608 10.10 8.02 14.26
N ARG A 609 10.43 6.83 13.75
CA ARG A 609 11.68 6.13 14.07
C ARG A 609 12.91 6.85 13.58
N ILE A 610 12.93 7.28 12.32
CA ILE A 610 14.08 7.96 11.73
C ILE A 610 14.34 9.28 12.46
N LEU A 611 13.30 10.08 12.71
CA LEU A 611 13.45 11.36 13.41
C LEU A 611 13.96 11.18 14.84
N ARG A 612 13.45 10.19 15.58
CA ARG A 612 13.98 9.85 16.91
C ARG A 612 15.47 9.51 16.86
N GLN A 613 15.90 8.67 15.92
CA GLN A 613 17.30 8.27 15.79
C GLN A 613 18.19 9.45 15.39
N TYR A 614 17.73 10.25 14.44
CA TYR A 614 18.45 11.43 13.98
C TYR A 614 18.69 12.44 15.12
N ARG A 615 17.64 12.78 15.88
CA ARG A 615 17.72 13.67 17.04
C ARG A 615 18.63 13.10 18.14
N GLY A 616 18.52 11.81 18.43
CA GLY A 616 19.41 11.13 19.36
C GLY A 616 20.89 11.26 18.97
N LEU A 617 21.20 11.11 17.67
CA LEU A 617 22.56 11.27 17.15
C LEU A 617 23.07 12.72 17.25
N GLU A 618 22.25 13.71 16.92
CA GLU A 618 22.60 15.14 17.08
C GLU A 618 22.97 15.44 18.54
N LYS A 619 22.13 15.01 19.48
CA LYS A 619 22.38 15.17 20.93
C LYS A 619 23.69 14.52 21.38
N PHE A 620 23.96 13.28 20.97
CA PHE A 620 25.21 12.60 21.34
C PHE A 620 26.44 13.26 20.72
N ARG A 621 26.31 13.87 19.55
CA ARG A 621 27.39 14.66 18.96
C ARG A 621 27.66 15.91 19.79
N ASP A 622 26.62 16.64 20.18
CA ASP A 622 26.75 17.87 20.95
C ASP A 622 27.29 17.62 22.36
N LEU A 623 26.80 16.57 23.04
CA LEU A 623 27.35 16.13 24.33
C LEU A 623 28.82 15.74 24.22
N ARG A 624 29.22 15.07 23.13
CA ARG A 624 30.62 14.69 22.91
C ARG A 624 31.50 15.92 22.70
N HIS A 625 31.05 16.89 21.92
CA HIS A 625 31.79 18.13 21.71
C HIS A 625 31.92 18.93 23.01
N LYS A 626 30.82 19.05 23.76
CA LYS A 626 30.80 19.74 25.05
C LYS A 626 31.74 19.06 26.04
N ASN A 627 31.55 17.77 26.29
CA ASN A 627 32.34 17.04 27.27
C ASN A 627 33.81 16.95 26.85
N PHE A 628 34.12 16.88 25.55
CA PHE A 628 35.49 16.99 25.07
C PHE A 628 36.11 18.33 25.44
N ALA A 629 35.40 19.45 25.22
CA ALA A 629 35.86 20.77 25.62
C ALA A 629 36.02 20.88 27.15
N ASP A 630 35.06 20.38 27.92
CA ASP A 630 35.11 20.37 29.39
C ASP A 630 36.36 19.63 29.90
N VAL A 631 36.68 18.45 29.34
CA VAL A 631 37.90 17.68 29.68
C VAL A 631 39.17 18.43 29.28
N MET A 632 39.18 19.12 28.14
CA MET A 632 40.33 19.94 27.74
C MET A 632 40.50 21.14 28.69
N TYR A 633 39.42 21.75 29.19
CA TYR A 633 39.50 22.78 30.21
C TYR A 633 40.05 22.26 31.53
N GLU A 634 39.59 21.10 32.00
CA GLU A 634 40.15 20.44 33.20
C GLU A 634 41.64 20.12 33.02
N THR A 635 42.07 19.77 31.81
CA THR A 635 43.48 19.53 31.47
C THR A 635 44.30 20.82 31.57
N GLU A 636 43.83 21.91 30.98
CA GLU A 636 44.47 23.24 31.09
C GLU A 636 44.51 23.74 32.53
N GLU A 637 43.45 23.49 33.31
CA GLU A 637 43.42 23.80 34.75
C GLU A 637 44.47 22.99 35.51
N ALA A 638 44.63 21.70 35.21
CA ALA A 638 45.66 20.86 35.80
C ALA A 638 47.08 21.26 35.37
N LEU A 639 47.24 21.93 34.22
CA LEU A 639 48.52 22.50 33.75
C LEU A 639 48.90 23.80 34.46
N ILE A 640 48.00 24.44 35.20
CA ILE A 640 48.30 25.66 35.96
C ILE A 640 49.39 25.32 36.99
N PRO A 641 50.62 25.86 36.84
CA PRO A 641 51.68 25.59 37.80
C PRO A 641 51.29 26.25 39.12
N PHE A 642 51.23 25.47 40.20
CA PHE A 642 51.09 26.05 41.54
C PHE A 642 52.43 26.68 41.93
N PRO A 643 52.51 28.01 42.17
CA PRO A 643 53.75 28.65 42.56
C PRO A 643 54.16 28.11 43.94
N GLY A 644 55.18 27.25 43.93
CA GLY A 644 55.77 26.69 45.14
C GLY A 644 56.45 27.80 45.94
N GLY A 645 55.76 28.29 46.97
CA GLY A 645 56.43 28.79 48.17
C GLY A 645 57.02 27.62 48.98
N ASP A 646 56.97 27.70 50.30
CA ASP A 646 57.63 26.75 51.23
C ASP A 646 57.12 25.29 51.20
N SER A 647 56.15 24.93 50.37
CA SER A 647 55.71 23.54 50.17
C SER A 647 55.44 23.23 48.69
N PRO A 648 56.29 22.40 48.05
CA PRO A 648 56.10 21.98 46.65
C PRO A 648 54.97 20.95 46.45
N ILE A 649 54.31 20.51 47.53
CA ILE A 649 53.22 19.53 47.49
C ILE A 649 52.03 20.10 48.27
N ARG A 650 50.89 20.25 47.61
CA ARG A 650 49.60 20.54 48.27
C ARG A 650 48.82 19.23 48.46
N TYR A 651 48.54 18.89 49.71
CA TYR A 651 47.65 17.78 50.03
C TYR A 651 46.18 18.23 50.01
N PRO A 652 45.22 17.34 49.71
CA PRO A 652 43.80 17.60 49.95
C PRO A 652 43.53 17.99 51.40
N GLU A 653 42.46 18.74 51.63
CA GLU A 653 42.07 19.20 52.97
C GLU A 653 41.80 18.02 53.91
N ALA A 654 41.94 18.25 55.22
CA ALA A 654 41.77 17.21 56.24
C ALA A 654 40.38 16.52 56.16
N GLU A 655 39.34 17.23 55.74
CA GLU A 655 38.00 16.67 55.56
C GLU A 655 37.94 15.57 54.49
N PHE A 656 38.73 15.69 53.41
CA PHE A 656 38.82 14.67 52.37
C PHE A 656 39.38 13.36 52.94
N TRP A 657 40.47 13.45 53.70
CA TRP A 657 41.08 12.30 54.35
C TRP A 657 40.19 11.67 55.42
N HIS A 658 39.46 12.49 56.17
CA HIS A 658 38.48 12.01 57.14
C HIS A 658 37.37 11.21 56.47
N ARG A 659 36.78 11.75 55.39
CA ARG A 659 35.71 11.09 54.64
C ARG A 659 36.14 9.72 54.11
N ILE A 660 37.29 9.64 53.44
CA ILE A 660 37.81 8.38 52.91
C ILE A 660 38.10 7.38 54.03
N THR A 661 38.65 7.84 55.16
CA THR A 661 38.92 6.98 56.31
C THR A 661 37.63 6.38 56.89
N VAL A 662 36.55 7.17 56.96
CA VAL A 662 35.22 6.70 57.41
C VAL A 662 34.62 5.70 56.43
N GLU A 663 34.71 5.94 55.12
CA GLU A 663 34.21 5.01 54.10
C GLU A 663 34.97 3.68 54.12
N ARG A 664 36.29 3.70 54.34
CA ARG A 664 37.11 2.49 54.47
C ARG A 664 36.69 1.61 55.65
N LYS A 665 36.20 2.16 56.76
CA LYS A 665 35.74 1.37 57.93
C LYS A 665 34.65 0.35 57.60
N LYS A 666 33.84 0.59 56.56
CA LYS A 666 32.76 -0.33 56.14
C LYS A 666 33.29 -1.66 55.61
N TYR A 667 34.53 -1.70 55.14
CA TYR A 667 35.11 -2.84 54.42
C TYR A 667 36.20 -3.57 55.20
N VAL A 668 36.55 -3.11 56.41
CA VAL A 668 37.51 -3.78 57.28
C VAL A 668 36.82 -4.97 57.95
N LEU A 669 36.97 -6.18 57.38
CA LEU A 669 36.77 -7.43 58.11
C LEU A 669 38.05 -7.71 58.90
N ASP A 670 38.03 -7.50 60.22
CA ASP A 670 39.14 -7.94 61.08
C ASP A 670 39.04 -9.47 61.27
N LEU A 671 39.61 -10.22 60.32
CA LEU A 671 39.63 -11.69 60.32
C LEU A 671 40.59 -12.29 61.37
N GLY A 672 41.29 -11.45 62.15
CA GLY A 672 42.39 -11.87 63.02
C GLY A 672 42.08 -11.98 64.51
N ASN A 673 40.97 -11.41 65.01
CA ASN A 673 40.68 -11.43 66.45
C ASN A 673 39.41 -12.25 66.73
N ASN A 674 39.56 -13.39 67.40
CA ASN A 674 38.44 -14.15 67.95
C ASN A 674 37.74 -13.31 69.05
N PRO A 675 36.39 -13.30 69.18
CA PRO A 675 35.68 -12.59 70.27
C PRO A 675 36.26 -12.80 71.68
N ALA A 676 36.83 -13.98 71.96
CA ALA A 676 37.51 -14.27 73.23
C ALA A 676 38.81 -13.46 73.42
N GLU A 677 39.61 -13.32 72.37
CA GLU A 677 40.87 -12.55 72.39
C GLU A 677 40.60 -11.05 72.42
N GLN A 678 39.55 -10.58 71.72
CA GLN A 678 39.13 -9.19 71.79
C GLN A 678 38.76 -8.80 73.22
N LYS A 679 38.08 -9.69 73.96
CA LYS A 679 37.77 -9.47 75.38
C LYS A 679 39.04 -9.32 76.24
N ILE A 680 40.10 -10.07 75.94
CA ILE A 680 41.39 -9.93 76.63
C ILE A 680 42.02 -8.57 76.27
N ILE A 681 41.99 -8.18 75.00
CA ILE A 681 42.54 -6.89 74.54
C ILE A 681 41.82 -5.71 75.20
N ASP A 682 40.50 -5.76 75.28
CA ASP A 682 39.68 -4.71 75.91
C ASP A 682 39.96 -4.63 77.42
N GLU A 683 40.08 -5.78 78.10
CA GLU A 683 40.38 -5.83 79.54
C GLU A 683 41.80 -5.34 79.87
N LEU A 684 42.76 -5.53 78.95
CA LEU A 684 44.11 -5.00 79.10
C LEU A 684 44.13 -3.46 79.16
N ASP A 685 43.14 -2.78 78.59
CA ASP A 685 43.07 -1.32 78.63
C ASP A 685 42.42 -0.76 79.91
N ASN A 686 41.86 -1.63 80.77
CA ASN A 686 41.29 -1.23 82.05
C ASN A 686 42.37 -0.85 83.08
N GLU A 687 42.03 0.12 83.93
CA GLU A 687 42.91 0.54 85.03
C GLU A 687 43.03 -0.55 86.10
N THR A 688 44.26 -0.78 86.55
CA THR A 688 44.58 -1.73 87.60
C THR A 688 45.58 -1.18 88.60
N ARG A 689 45.72 -1.89 89.71
CA ARG A 689 46.68 -1.61 90.78
C ARG A 689 47.50 -2.87 91.01
N MET A 690 48.81 -2.74 90.83
CA MET A 690 49.78 -3.82 91.00
C MET A 690 50.78 -3.40 92.08
N THR A 691 50.65 -3.98 93.27
CA THR A 691 51.59 -3.72 94.39
C THR A 691 52.06 -5.07 94.92
N PHE A 692 53.22 -5.52 94.47
CA PHE A 692 53.83 -6.81 94.81
C PHE A 692 55.26 -6.60 95.32
N PHE A 693 55.60 -7.23 96.44
CA PHE A 693 56.94 -7.17 97.05
C PHE A 693 57.34 -8.58 97.43
N ASP A 694 58.49 -9.05 96.93
CA ASP A 694 59.04 -10.38 97.17
C ASP A 694 58.04 -11.53 96.93
N THR A 695 57.19 -11.37 95.90
CA THR A 695 56.12 -12.32 95.58
C THR A 695 56.48 -13.15 94.34
N PRO A 696 56.37 -14.49 94.36
CA PRO A 696 56.61 -15.33 93.20
C PRO A 696 55.75 -14.94 91.99
N LEU A 697 56.33 -14.98 90.78
CA LEU A 697 55.64 -14.63 89.53
C LEU A 697 54.32 -15.40 89.36
N LYS A 698 54.28 -16.69 89.72
CA LYS A 698 53.06 -17.50 89.66
C LYS A 698 51.91 -16.91 90.48
N ASP A 699 52.18 -16.50 91.72
CA ASP A 699 51.16 -15.96 92.62
C ASP A 699 50.66 -14.59 92.15
N VAL A 700 51.58 -13.78 91.59
CA VAL A 700 51.26 -12.49 90.97
C VAL A 700 50.30 -12.68 89.78
N ILE A 701 50.60 -13.65 88.91
CA ILE A 701 49.76 -13.94 87.74
C ILE A 701 48.39 -14.50 88.16
N ASP A 702 48.33 -15.37 89.17
CA ASP A 702 47.05 -15.90 89.68
C ASP A 702 46.17 -14.79 90.27
N GLN A 703 46.77 -13.80 90.94
CA GLN A 703 46.03 -12.64 91.45
C GLN A 703 45.49 -11.76 90.31
N ILE A 704 46.28 -11.51 89.26
CA ILE A 704 45.86 -10.73 88.08
C ILE A 704 44.76 -11.47 87.32
N LYS A 705 44.90 -12.80 87.15
CA LYS A 705 43.92 -13.69 86.53
C LYS A 705 42.57 -13.62 87.25
N GLY A 706 42.58 -13.64 88.59
CA GLY A 706 41.38 -13.51 89.40
C GLY A 706 40.76 -12.11 89.37
N GLN A 707 41.57 -11.06 89.37
CA GLN A 707 41.10 -9.67 89.39
C GLN A 707 40.46 -9.23 88.08
N HIS A 708 41.05 -9.63 86.94
CA HIS A 708 40.61 -9.20 85.60
C HIS A 708 39.81 -10.28 84.85
N ASN A 709 39.64 -11.47 85.43
CA ASN A 709 38.86 -12.57 84.86
C ASN A 709 39.25 -12.91 83.40
N ILE A 710 40.55 -12.89 83.13
CA ILE A 710 41.16 -13.27 81.84
C ILE A 710 42.03 -14.51 82.02
N PRO A 711 42.04 -15.46 81.07
CA PRO A 711 42.89 -16.63 81.15
C PRO A 711 44.36 -16.26 80.86
N ILE A 712 45.21 -16.35 81.89
CA ILE A 712 46.66 -16.16 81.77
C ILE A 712 47.37 -17.51 81.98
N ILE A 713 48.37 -17.80 81.15
CA ILE A 713 49.24 -18.98 81.20
C ILE A 713 50.71 -18.55 81.10
N ILE A 714 51.59 -19.21 81.85
CA ILE A 714 53.05 -19.02 81.78
C ILE A 714 53.65 -20.14 80.94
N ASP A 715 54.45 -19.80 79.94
CA ASP A 715 55.21 -20.76 79.15
C ASP A 715 56.47 -21.20 79.92
N GLU A 716 56.31 -22.20 80.79
CA GLU A 716 57.40 -22.68 81.66
C GLU A 716 58.60 -23.20 80.85
N ARG A 717 58.39 -23.68 79.62
CA ARG A 717 59.47 -24.17 78.76
C ARG A 717 60.34 -23.00 78.30
N ALA A 718 59.72 -21.91 77.80
CA ALA A 718 60.44 -20.72 77.37
C ALA A 718 61.18 -20.04 78.53
N LEU A 719 60.55 -19.97 79.72
CA LEU A 719 61.18 -19.39 80.92
C LEU A 719 62.41 -20.20 81.37
N THR A 720 62.35 -21.54 81.31
CA THR A 720 63.49 -22.40 81.69
C THR A 720 64.69 -22.20 80.77
N GLU A 721 64.46 -21.94 79.48
CA GLU A 721 65.53 -21.72 78.49
C GLU A 721 66.36 -20.45 78.77
N VAL A 722 65.77 -19.45 79.43
CA VAL A 722 66.47 -18.22 79.90
C VAL A 722 66.91 -18.31 81.36
N GLY A 723 66.77 -19.47 82.00
CA GLY A 723 67.20 -19.71 83.39
C GLY A 723 66.27 -19.11 84.45
N LEU A 724 65.03 -18.78 84.10
CA LEU A 724 63.99 -18.32 85.01
C LEU A 724 63.04 -19.46 85.36
N ASP A 725 62.41 -19.37 86.54
CA ASP A 725 61.34 -20.27 86.94
C ASP A 725 60.09 -19.49 87.41
N SER A 726 58.97 -20.19 87.54
CA SER A 726 57.70 -19.62 88.01
C SER A 726 57.78 -19.10 89.47
N ASN A 727 58.88 -19.36 90.20
CA ASN A 727 59.12 -18.89 91.57
C ASN A 727 59.93 -17.58 91.63
N THR A 728 60.39 -17.08 90.48
CA THR A 728 61.13 -15.81 90.39
C THR A 728 60.33 -14.69 91.04
N VAL A 729 60.95 -13.97 91.98
CA VAL A 729 60.27 -12.93 92.76
C VAL A 729 60.08 -11.65 91.96
N VAL A 730 58.91 -11.03 92.11
CA VAL A 730 58.52 -9.80 91.43
C VAL A 730 58.39 -8.67 92.45
N ASN A 731 58.98 -7.52 92.13
CA ASN A 731 58.92 -6.31 92.96
C ASN A 731 58.41 -5.13 92.11
N ILE A 732 57.16 -4.74 92.31
CA ILE A 732 56.52 -3.66 91.54
C ILE A 732 55.43 -2.93 92.34
N ASP A 733 55.41 -1.60 92.28
CA ASP A 733 54.33 -0.76 92.85
C ASP A 733 53.85 0.24 91.80
N LEU A 734 52.70 -0.06 91.18
CA LEU A 734 52.04 0.76 90.17
C LEU A 734 50.56 0.96 90.52
N LYS A 735 50.09 2.20 90.44
CA LYS A 735 48.70 2.60 90.75
C LYS A 735 48.15 3.48 89.63
N GLY A 736 46.90 3.22 89.22
CA GLY A 736 46.22 4.00 88.17
C GLY A 736 46.83 3.82 86.79
N ILE A 737 47.32 2.62 86.49
CA ILE A 737 47.92 2.26 85.19
C ILE A 737 47.02 1.25 84.48
N SER A 738 46.99 1.25 83.14
CA SER A 738 46.33 0.17 82.41
C SER A 738 47.02 -1.16 82.64
N LEU A 739 46.25 -2.25 82.69
CA LEU A 739 46.78 -3.61 82.84
C LEU A 739 47.84 -3.93 81.76
N ARG A 740 47.64 -3.46 80.53
CA ARG A 740 48.59 -3.55 79.40
C ARG A 740 49.96 -3.00 79.77
N SER A 741 49.99 -1.78 80.30
CA SER A 741 51.24 -1.09 80.62
C SER A 741 51.86 -1.65 81.90
N GLY A 742 51.03 -2.03 82.88
CA GLY A 742 51.47 -2.70 84.10
C GLY A 742 52.16 -4.04 83.82
N LEU A 743 51.52 -4.92 83.04
CA LEU A 743 52.10 -6.20 82.61
C LEU A 743 53.39 -6.01 81.81
N LYS A 744 53.42 -5.05 80.87
CA LYS A 744 54.63 -4.78 80.09
C LYS A 744 55.80 -4.33 80.96
N LEU A 745 55.57 -3.43 81.91
CA LEU A 745 56.63 -2.97 82.82
C LEU A 745 57.11 -4.07 83.76
N MET A 746 56.18 -4.87 84.28
CA MET A 746 56.48 -6.00 85.15
C MET A 746 57.31 -7.06 84.42
N LEU A 747 56.85 -7.51 83.25
CA LEU A 747 57.50 -8.57 82.49
C LEU A 747 58.84 -8.13 81.91
N ASN A 748 58.97 -6.87 81.45
CA ASN A 748 60.24 -6.33 80.97
C ASN A 748 61.33 -6.35 82.05
N SER A 749 60.99 -6.16 83.33
CA SER A 749 61.98 -6.22 84.43
C SER A 749 62.57 -7.62 84.63
N LEU A 750 61.88 -8.65 84.12
CA LEU A 750 62.28 -10.05 84.14
C LEU A 750 62.73 -10.54 82.76
N GLU A 751 62.91 -9.65 81.77
CA GLU A 751 63.21 -10.00 80.37
C GLU A 751 62.14 -10.91 79.72
N LEU A 752 60.89 -10.79 80.16
CA LEU A 752 59.73 -11.51 79.61
C LEU A 752 58.80 -10.58 78.84
N THR A 753 57.93 -11.17 78.02
CA THR A 753 56.85 -10.49 77.31
C THR A 753 55.57 -11.32 77.38
N TYR A 754 54.49 -10.82 76.79
CA TYR A 754 53.27 -11.59 76.62
C TYR A 754 52.76 -11.54 75.18
N VAL A 755 52.11 -12.62 74.76
CA VAL A 755 51.38 -12.72 73.50
C VAL A 755 49.94 -13.17 73.78
N ILE A 756 49.00 -12.71 72.97
CA ILE A 756 47.61 -13.17 73.02
C ILE A 756 47.44 -14.13 71.86
N ASN A 757 47.29 -15.41 72.16
CA ASN A 757 47.07 -16.47 71.18
C ASN A 757 46.28 -17.61 71.85
N ASP A 758 45.57 -18.42 71.07
CA ASP A 758 44.76 -19.55 71.53
C ASP A 758 43.74 -19.16 72.62
N GLU A 759 43.13 -17.96 72.50
CA GLU A 759 42.18 -17.41 73.49
C GLU A 759 42.76 -17.17 74.90
N VAL A 760 44.09 -17.14 75.05
CA VAL A 760 44.78 -16.91 76.33
C VAL A 760 45.88 -15.86 76.24
N LEU A 761 46.16 -15.19 77.37
CA LEU A 761 47.35 -14.34 77.51
C LEU A 761 48.51 -15.23 77.96
N LYS A 762 49.45 -15.50 77.05
CA LYS A 762 50.62 -16.35 77.28
C LYS A 762 51.83 -15.48 77.62
N ILE A 763 52.39 -15.66 78.82
CA ILE A 763 53.63 -15.01 79.25
C ILE A 763 54.80 -15.89 78.81
N THR A 764 55.72 -15.33 78.04
CA THR A 764 56.82 -16.06 77.41
C THR A 764 58.03 -15.15 77.21
N THR A 765 59.12 -15.66 76.65
CA THR A 765 60.32 -14.86 76.34
C THR A 765 60.14 -14.07 75.04
N PRO A 766 60.86 -12.95 74.84
CA PRO A 766 60.84 -12.21 73.57
C PRO A 766 61.14 -13.09 72.36
N GLU A 767 62.11 -14.01 72.45
CA GLU A 767 62.49 -14.91 71.36
C GLU A 767 61.36 -15.89 71.01
N ALA A 768 60.62 -16.40 72.00
CA ALA A 768 59.49 -17.27 71.76
C ALA A 768 58.29 -16.50 71.17
N ALA A 769 58.07 -15.26 71.63
CA ALA A 769 57.01 -14.39 71.11
C ALA A 769 57.21 -14.00 69.64
N GLU A 770 58.47 -13.81 69.19
CA GLU A 770 58.76 -13.53 67.78
C GLU A 770 58.37 -14.66 66.82
N ASN A 771 58.28 -15.90 67.32
CA ASN A 771 57.87 -17.06 66.54
C ASN A 771 56.34 -17.23 66.46
N GLU A 772 55.57 -16.53 67.30
CA GLU A 772 54.10 -16.57 67.36
C GLU A 772 53.51 -15.43 66.48
N LEU A 773 53.70 -15.54 65.16
CA LEU A 773 53.28 -14.53 64.19
C LEU A 773 51.77 -14.59 63.88
N ILE A 774 51.09 -13.45 63.94
CA ILE A 774 49.69 -13.31 63.50
C ILE A 774 49.60 -12.79 62.06
N VAL A 775 48.69 -13.37 61.26
CA VAL A 775 48.40 -12.88 59.91
C VAL A 775 47.51 -11.64 60.03
N ARG A 776 48.01 -10.48 59.56
CA ARG A 776 47.23 -9.24 59.44
C ARG A 776 46.94 -8.95 57.97
N THR A 777 45.68 -8.75 57.64
CA THR A 777 45.25 -8.34 56.29
C THR A 777 45.25 -6.82 56.18
N TYR A 778 46.04 -6.27 55.27
CA TYR A 778 46.01 -4.84 54.91
C TYR A 778 45.23 -4.67 53.60
N GLU A 779 44.07 -4.02 53.66
CA GLU A 779 43.26 -3.72 52.47
C GLU A 779 43.88 -2.56 51.68
N VAL A 780 44.40 -2.86 50.48
CA VAL A 780 45.01 -1.90 49.55
C VAL A 780 44.19 -1.73 48.26
N GLY A 781 42.92 -2.16 48.25
CA GLY A 781 42.08 -2.18 47.05
C GLY A 781 41.89 -0.82 46.36
N ASP A 782 42.09 0.28 47.07
CA ASP A 782 42.06 1.65 46.54
C ASP A 782 43.38 2.10 45.90
N LEU A 783 44.51 1.50 46.30
CA LEU A 783 45.82 1.71 45.69
C LEU A 783 46.00 0.85 44.42
N VAL A 784 45.25 -0.25 44.30
CA VAL A 784 45.31 -1.19 43.19
C VAL A 784 44.03 -1.11 42.38
N MET A 785 43.76 0.05 41.77
CA MET A 785 42.74 0.11 40.72
C MET A 785 43.23 -0.71 39.51
N PRO A 786 42.46 -1.69 38.99
CA PRO A 786 42.84 -2.38 37.78
C PRO A 786 42.93 -1.35 36.63
N ILE A 787 44.13 -1.19 36.07
CA ILE A 787 44.31 -0.50 34.80
C ILE A 787 43.44 -1.26 33.79
N PRO A 788 42.48 -0.61 33.10
CA PRO A 788 41.73 -1.27 32.04
C PRO A 788 42.68 -1.63 30.91
N SER A 789 43.28 -2.81 30.98
CA SER A 789 44.11 -3.38 29.93
C SER A 789 43.19 -3.90 28.83
N GLY A 790 42.87 -3.02 27.88
CA GLY A 790 42.28 -3.43 26.60
C GLY A 790 41.17 -2.52 26.08
N MET A 791 41.52 -1.31 25.65
CA MET A 791 40.77 -0.66 24.57
C MET A 791 41.73 -0.42 23.40
N GLY A 792 41.55 -1.22 22.37
CA GLY A 792 42.38 -1.26 21.18
C GLY A 792 42.38 0.07 20.45
N PHE A 793 43.54 0.71 20.46
CA PHE A 793 43.95 1.62 19.39
C PHE A 793 44.35 0.75 18.20
N GLY A 794 43.47 0.60 17.22
CA GLY A 794 43.76 -0.19 16.03
C GLY A 794 42.71 -0.04 14.95
N GLY A 795 42.98 0.84 13.97
CA GLY A 795 42.48 0.65 12.61
C GLY A 795 41.68 1.80 12.02
N MET A 796 42.34 2.91 11.68
CA MET A 796 41.90 3.76 10.57
C MET A 796 43.12 4.23 9.75
N GLY A 797 43.21 3.77 8.51
CA GLY A 797 43.89 4.47 7.39
C GLY A 797 45.35 4.11 7.10
N GLY A 798 45.59 3.45 5.96
CA GLY A 798 46.93 3.38 5.34
C GLY A 798 47.02 2.37 4.21
N GLY A 799 46.69 2.78 2.98
CA GLY A 799 46.90 1.98 1.78
C GLY A 799 48.38 1.87 1.40
N GLY A 800 48.74 0.80 0.67
CA GLY A 800 50.06 0.69 0.05
C GLY A 800 50.51 -0.74 -0.21
N MET A 801 50.39 -1.15 -1.49
CA MET A 801 51.24 -2.08 -2.23
C MET A 801 51.89 -3.32 -1.56
N GLY A 802 51.66 -4.47 -2.21
CA GLY A 802 52.79 -5.22 -2.77
C GLY A 802 53.04 -6.63 -2.21
N MET A 803 52.94 -7.62 -3.11
CA MET A 803 53.62 -8.93 -3.17
C MET A 803 53.60 -9.82 -1.90
N GLY A 804 53.25 -11.10 -1.93
CA GLY A 804 53.58 -12.15 -2.90
C GLY A 804 54.19 -13.33 -2.14
N GLY A 805 53.79 -14.57 -2.48
CA GLY A 805 54.35 -15.84 -1.99
C GLY A 805 53.73 -16.34 -0.68
N GLY A 806 53.28 -17.58 -0.51
CA GLY A 806 53.65 -18.84 -1.17
C GLY A 806 54.56 -19.67 -0.25
N GLY A 807 54.09 -20.83 0.21
CA GLY A 807 54.88 -21.86 0.93
C GLY A 807 54.36 -22.12 2.35
N MET A 808 53.68 -23.24 2.65
CA MET A 808 54.08 -24.66 2.65
C MET A 808 54.86 -25.08 3.90
N GLY A 809 54.38 -26.16 4.54
CA GLY A 809 55.05 -26.93 5.59
C GLY A 809 54.43 -26.72 6.97
N GLY A 810 53.91 -27.72 7.67
CA GLY A 810 54.07 -29.17 7.58
C GLY A 810 54.46 -29.71 8.96
N GLY A 811 53.87 -30.83 9.35
CA GLY A 811 54.46 -31.74 10.34
C GLY A 811 53.88 -31.66 11.76
N GLY A 812 52.83 -32.44 11.99
CA GLY A 812 52.93 -33.72 12.71
C GLY A 812 53.31 -33.71 14.19
N GLY A 813 52.57 -34.50 14.98
CA GLY A 813 53.12 -35.12 16.18
C GLY A 813 52.13 -35.40 17.31
N MET A 814 51.49 -36.57 17.24
CA MET A 814 51.17 -37.52 18.33
C MET A 814 50.84 -37.00 19.74
N GLY A 815 49.72 -37.52 20.29
CA GLY A 815 49.50 -37.55 21.73
C GLY A 815 48.22 -38.31 22.11
N MET A 816 48.36 -39.61 22.29
CA MET A 816 47.35 -40.57 22.77
C MET A 816 46.70 -40.22 24.13
N GLY A 817 45.50 -40.76 24.34
CA GLY A 817 44.93 -41.09 25.65
C GLY A 817 43.72 -40.21 25.99
N GLY A 818 42.51 -40.70 26.21
CA GLY A 818 42.05 -42.05 26.53
C GLY A 818 41.04 -41.94 27.67
N GLY A 819 39.81 -42.36 27.42
CA GLY A 819 38.92 -42.93 28.44
C GLY A 819 38.10 -41.98 29.33
N GLY A 820 36.83 -41.81 28.97
CA GLY A 820 35.72 -42.39 29.75
C GLY A 820 35.27 -41.68 31.02
N GLY A 821 33.97 -41.37 31.08
CA GLY A 821 33.29 -41.05 32.34
C GLY A 821 31.92 -40.43 32.16
N MET A 822 30.91 -41.25 31.84
CA MET A 822 29.50 -40.91 32.00
C MET A 822 29.17 -40.61 33.47
N GLY A 823 28.20 -39.72 33.71
CA GLY A 823 27.57 -39.53 35.01
C GLY A 823 26.37 -38.60 34.94
N MET A 824 25.22 -39.14 34.49
CA MET A 824 23.89 -38.58 34.70
C MET A 824 23.47 -38.68 36.17
N GLY A 825 22.53 -37.83 36.58
CA GLY A 825 21.41 -38.26 37.43
C GLY A 825 20.95 -37.25 38.48
N GLY A 826 19.70 -36.80 38.35
CA GLY A 826 18.97 -36.01 39.33
C GLY A 826 17.87 -35.18 38.70
#